data_AF-M3WCU9-F1
#
_entry.id   AF-M3WCU9-F1
#
_cell.length_a   1.000
_cell.length_b   1.000
_cell.length_c   1.000
_cell.angle_alpha   90.00
_cell.angle_beta   90.00
_cell.angle_gamma   90.00
#
_symmetry.space_group_name_H-M   'P 1'
#
loop_
_entity.id
_entity.type
_entity.pdbx_description
1 polymer ?
#
loop_
_entity_poly.entity_id
_entity_poly.type
_entity_poly.pdbx_seq_one_letter_code
_entity_poly.pdbx_strand_id
1 'polypeptide(L)'
;MSFQSLVHLSLDGPVHALCVLGVDICLDLSGCAPEKCKSFTISGSPGVLVDIHNTSPLMTKEEMATTRWPLSDPMDVLVNMVSPSSAPDGDKVLVSYYLPDEEVPVATAVLCLTGIVVSLDVDIYRSGQVEVASDKQAKKNWVWGPSGWGAILLVNCSPTDKGQSMDKKTTKVFFPEEIKSLSQMTLNVQGPSCTLKKYRLVLHTSKEEAEKARVYRPQKDSSSTFEVLLGPGQHTYTFAPLENHLKETFYVEAVEFPSADFSGLISYSVSLVQESPDPSIPETLVYRDTVVFRVAPCVFVPSTQMPLEVYLCRELQVQGFVNTVMELSEKSNSQVASVYEDPNRLGRWLQDEMAFCYTQAPHKTLSFVLDTPRALTLEDFPMKYSLSPGVGYVIQCTQDHRVASMDSIGNLMVSPPVKVGGKEYPLGRVLIGSCFYPSKEGRDMSKALRDFLYAQRVQAPVELFSDWLMVGHIDEFMCFIPTQDKSEGEKGFRLLLASPSACYRLFEEKQREGYGDVTLFEEVREDQLLSNGREANTIHQLLADENMRKQNEYVEKCINLNRDIVKKELGLAERDIIDIPQLFCLEQLTNVPSDQQTGKFFARPYFPDLLQMMVMGKNLGIPKPFGPQIKGTCCLEKKVCQLLEPLGFKCTFIDDFDCYLTEVGDFCACANIRRVPFAFKWWRMVPEPQA
;
A
#
# COMPACT_ATOMS: atom_id res chain seq x y z
N MET A 1 2.85 28.75 -7.00
CA MET A 1 3.21 30.18 -6.95
C MET A 1 4.13 30.37 -5.77
N SER A 2 5.36 30.84 -5.98
CA SER A 2 6.17 31.42 -4.90
C SER A 2 5.41 32.63 -4.37
N PHE A 3 5.27 32.76 -3.05
CA PHE A 3 4.80 34.01 -2.46
C PHE A 3 5.91 35.05 -2.64
N GLN A 4 6.08 35.60 -3.84
CA GLN A 4 6.90 36.80 -4.02
C GLN A 4 6.04 37.97 -3.53
N SER A 5 6.33 38.46 -2.32
CA SER A 5 5.72 39.69 -1.85
C SER A 5 6.38 40.86 -2.56
N LEU A 6 5.58 41.65 -3.29
CA LEU A 6 6.00 42.93 -3.80
C LEU A 6 5.93 43.95 -2.66
N VAL A 7 7.04 44.62 -2.37
CA VAL A 7 7.10 45.69 -1.37
C VAL A 7 7.32 47.03 -2.06
N HIS A 8 6.34 47.91 -1.90
CA HIS A 8 6.43 49.30 -2.36
C HIS A 8 7.24 50.13 -1.37
N LEU A 9 8.33 50.70 -1.86
CA LEU A 9 9.16 51.61 -1.08
C LEU A 9 8.47 52.98 -0.94
N SER A 10 8.87 53.77 0.05
CA SER A 10 8.38 55.15 0.25
C SER A 10 9.53 56.09 0.61
N LEU A 11 9.40 57.35 0.21
CA LEU A 11 10.30 58.43 0.60
C LEU A 11 9.77 59.24 1.79
N ASP A 12 8.50 59.08 2.16
CA ASP A 12 7.88 59.80 3.27
C ASP A 12 8.32 59.25 4.64
N GLY A 13 8.82 58.01 4.67
CA GLY A 13 9.31 57.35 5.86
C GLY A 13 9.80 55.93 5.59
N PRO A 14 10.41 55.26 6.60
CA PRO A 14 10.86 53.89 6.45
C PRO A 14 9.67 52.94 6.26
N VAL A 15 9.80 52.03 5.31
CA VAL A 15 8.86 50.93 5.07
C VAL A 15 9.27 49.73 5.92
N HIS A 16 8.31 48.99 6.45
CA HIS A 16 8.57 47.84 7.32
C HIS A 16 8.00 46.57 6.68
N ALA A 17 8.82 45.52 6.58
CA ALA A 17 8.39 44.23 6.03
C ALA A 17 8.88 43.04 6.86
N LEU A 18 8.02 42.02 6.93
CA LEU A 18 8.37 40.72 7.49
C LEU A 18 9.00 39.86 6.39
N CYS A 19 10.18 39.31 6.64
CA CYS A 19 10.85 38.41 5.71
C CYS A 19 10.89 37.00 6.31
N VAL A 20 10.19 36.05 5.69
CA VAL A 20 10.35 34.64 6.04
C VAL A 20 11.62 34.14 5.37
N LEU A 21 12.57 33.62 6.14
CA LEU A 21 13.87 33.18 5.64
C LEU A 21 13.70 32.21 4.46
N GLY A 22 14.44 32.41 3.37
CA GLY A 22 14.34 31.58 2.16
C GLY A 22 13.08 31.83 1.34
N VAL A 23 12.47 33.01 1.48
CA VAL A 23 11.44 33.56 0.60
C VAL A 23 11.94 34.91 0.11
N ASP A 24 11.90 35.12 -1.20
CA ASP A 24 12.38 36.36 -1.80
C ASP A 24 11.26 37.42 -1.81
N ILE A 25 11.64 38.63 -1.40
CA ILE A 25 10.81 39.83 -1.48
C ILE A 25 11.23 40.59 -2.74
N CYS A 26 10.28 40.93 -3.60
CA CYS A 26 10.54 41.79 -4.75
C CYS A 26 10.33 43.25 -4.34
N LEU A 27 11.26 44.15 -4.69
CA LEU A 27 11.13 45.57 -4.41
C LEU A 27 10.58 46.33 -5.61
N ASP A 28 9.53 47.12 -5.39
CA ASP A 28 9.15 48.16 -6.36
C ASP A 28 10.02 49.39 -6.16
N LEU A 29 10.99 49.53 -7.06
CA LEU A 29 11.96 50.63 -7.07
C LEU A 29 11.43 51.88 -7.78
N SER A 30 10.43 51.72 -8.64
CA SER A 30 9.93 52.80 -9.50
C SER A 30 8.83 53.61 -8.83
N GLY A 31 8.01 52.98 -8.00
CA GLY A 31 6.82 53.59 -7.40
C GLY A 31 7.10 54.81 -6.52
N CYS A 32 8.29 54.92 -5.92
CA CYS A 32 8.68 56.07 -5.10
C CYS A 32 9.87 56.87 -5.63
N ALA A 33 10.38 56.56 -6.83
CA ALA A 33 11.51 57.26 -7.41
C ALA A 33 11.11 58.72 -7.76
N PRO A 34 11.92 59.74 -7.41
CA PRO A 34 11.64 61.12 -7.81
C PRO A 34 11.66 61.29 -9.34
N GLU A 35 10.76 62.10 -9.91
CA GLU A 35 10.47 62.22 -11.36
C GLU A 35 11.70 62.43 -12.28
N LYS A 36 12.81 62.96 -11.75
CA LYS A 36 14.02 63.28 -12.51
C LYS A 36 15.17 62.31 -12.29
N CYS A 37 15.04 61.35 -11.36
CA CYS A 37 16.09 60.37 -11.10
C CYS A 37 16.17 59.35 -12.24
N LYS A 38 17.40 59.00 -12.64
CA LYS A 38 17.63 58.02 -13.72
C LYS A 38 18.34 56.75 -13.27
N SER A 39 18.93 56.77 -12.08
CA SER A 39 19.65 55.63 -11.52
C SER A 39 19.47 55.50 -10.01
N PHE A 40 19.73 54.31 -9.49
CA PHE A 40 19.72 54.02 -8.06
C PHE A 40 20.93 53.19 -7.62
N THR A 41 21.25 53.23 -6.33
CA THR A 41 22.15 52.28 -5.68
C THR A 41 21.36 51.55 -4.60
N ILE A 42 21.68 50.28 -4.36
CA ILE A 42 21.04 49.49 -3.30
C ILE A 42 22.09 48.87 -2.39
N SER A 43 21.89 48.99 -1.08
CA SER A 43 22.76 48.36 -0.08
C SER A 43 21.91 47.70 1.00
N GLY A 44 22.35 46.54 1.48
CA GLY A 44 21.71 45.81 2.58
C GLY A 44 22.64 45.67 3.78
N SER A 45 22.07 45.51 4.98
CA SER A 45 22.84 45.09 6.16
C SER A 45 23.50 43.71 5.94
N PRO A 46 24.52 43.32 6.74
CA PRO A 46 25.23 42.05 6.56
C PRO A 46 24.32 40.81 6.51
N GLY A 47 23.21 40.83 7.25
CA GLY A 47 22.20 39.76 7.31
C GLY A 47 21.26 39.67 6.11
N VAL A 48 21.40 40.59 5.13
CA VAL A 48 20.54 40.66 3.95
C VAL A 48 21.31 40.24 2.69
N LEU A 49 20.65 39.45 1.86
CA LEU A 49 21.06 39.15 0.48
C LEU A 49 20.20 39.98 -0.45
N VAL A 50 20.86 40.66 -1.39
CA VAL A 50 20.22 41.41 -2.46
C VAL A 50 20.66 40.76 -3.76
N ASP A 51 19.70 40.31 -4.56
CA ASP A 51 19.91 39.76 -5.89
C ASP A 51 19.22 40.67 -6.92
N ILE A 52 19.94 41.02 -7.98
CA ILE A 52 19.45 41.88 -9.05
C ILE A 52 19.45 41.03 -10.31
N HIS A 53 18.27 40.63 -10.77
CA HIS A 53 18.14 39.81 -11.96
C HIS A 53 18.70 40.56 -13.19
N ASN A 54 19.38 39.82 -14.09
CA ASN A 54 20.16 40.31 -15.25
C ASN A 54 21.57 40.87 -14.95
N THR A 55 22.15 40.57 -13.78
CA THR A 55 23.54 40.96 -13.45
C THR A 55 24.50 39.76 -13.46
N SER A 56 25.79 40.01 -13.71
CA SER A 56 26.81 38.95 -13.76
C SER A 56 27.07 38.37 -12.37
N PRO A 57 27.10 37.04 -12.18
CA PRO A 57 27.16 36.38 -10.86
C PRO A 57 28.48 36.56 -10.08
N LEU A 58 29.35 37.47 -10.50
CA LEU A 58 30.72 37.66 -9.96
C LEU A 58 30.92 38.94 -9.13
N MET A 59 29.91 39.79 -8.95
CA MET A 59 30.07 41.01 -8.15
C MET A 59 29.99 40.75 -6.64
N THR A 60 30.90 41.38 -5.90
CA THR A 60 30.93 41.37 -4.43
C THR A 60 29.84 42.29 -3.85
N LYS A 61 29.43 42.08 -2.59
CA LYS A 61 28.43 42.94 -1.91
C LYS A 61 28.82 44.43 -1.91
N GLU A 62 30.11 44.72 -1.81
CA GLU A 62 30.65 46.09 -1.80
C GLU A 62 30.59 46.74 -3.20
N GLU A 63 30.84 45.95 -4.25
CA GLU A 63 30.68 46.39 -5.64
C GLU A 63 29.21 46.63 -5.99
N MET A 64 28.30 45.76 -5.54
CA MET A 64 26.84 45.94 -5.74
C MET A 64 26.31 47.20 -5.04
N ALA A 65 26.81 47.50 -3.83
CA ALA A 65 26.40 48.67 -3.05
C ALA A 65 26.84 50.01 -3.67
N THR A 66 27.92 50.00 -4.46
CA THR A 66 28.48 51.20 -5.11
C THR A 66 28.09 51.32 -6.58
N THR A 67 27.62 50.23 -7.20
CA THR A 67 27.18 50.21 -8.60
C THR A 67 25.85 50.95 -8.77
N ARG A 68 25.81 51.89 -9.73
CA ARG A 68 24.59 52.60 -10.11
C ARG A 68 23.83 51.82 -11.18
N TRP A 69 22.60 51.47 -10.86
CA TRP A 69 21.70 50.72 -11.72
C TRP A 69 20.71 51.68 -12.39
N PRO A 70 20.37 51.48 -13.68
CA PRO A 70 19.38 52.30 -14.37
C PRO A 70 17.96 52.04 -13.85
N LEU A 71 17.15 53.09 -13.75
CA LEU A 71 15.71 52.99 -13.42
C LEU A 71 14.82 52.71 -14.65
N SER A 72 15.36 52.85 -15.86
CA SER A 72 14.59 52.80 -17.12
C SER A 72 14.27 51.38 -17.62
N ASP A 73 14.94 50.35 -17.08
CA ASP A 73 14.72 48.95 -17.43
C ASP A 73 13.95 48.25 -16.30
N PRO A 74 13.04 47.31 -16.60
CA PRO A 74 12.40 46.49 -15.58
C PRO A 74 13.46 45.59 -14.93
N MET A 75 13.94 46.01 -13.76
CA MET A 75 14.91 45.29 -12.96
C MET A 75 14.19 44.67 -11.75
N ASP A 76 14.15 43.35 -11.70
CA ASP A 76 13.66 42.64 -10.52
C ASP A 76 14.77 42.59 -9.48
N VAL A 77 14.55 43.32 -8.37
CA VAL A 77 15.44 43.31 -7.21
C VAL A 77 14.81 42.46 -6.12
N LEU A 78 15.44 41.32 -5.85
CA LEU A 78 15.04 40.36 -4.85
C LEU A 78 15.85 40.54 -3.57
N VAL A 79 15.16 40.50 -2.44
CA VAL A 79 15.75 40.62 -1.12
C VAL A 79 15.39 39.41 -0.28
N ASN A 80 16.39 38.85 0.39
CA ASN A 80 16.23 37.71 1.29
C ASN A 80 17.09 37.88 2.55
N MET A 81 16.74 37.19 3.63
CA MET A 81 17.50 37.21 4.88
C MET A 81 18.22 35.88 5.10
N VAL A 82 19.45 35.94 5.63
CA VAL A 82 20.29 34.75 5.87
C VAL A 82 20.06 34.12 7.25
N SER A 83 19.58 34.90 8.22
CA SER A 83 19.39 34.50 9.60
C SER A 83 18.16 35.17 10.21
N PRO A 84 17.46 34.54 11.17
CA PRO A 84 16.36 35.19 11.88
C PRO A 84 16.87 36.42 12.64
N SER A 85 16.08 37.48 12.69
CA SER A 85 16.44 38.71 13.40
C SER A 85 16.33 38.51 14.92
N SER A 86 17.21 39.16 15.67
CA SER A 86 17.20 39.19 17.14
C SER A 86 16.24 40.23 17.71
N ALA A 87 15.96 41.29 16.95
CA ALA A 87 15.07 42.39 17.28
C ALA A 87 14.19 42.76 16.06
N PRO A 88 13.00 43.36 16.27
CA PRO A 88 12.20 43.88 15.17
C PRO A 88 12.97 44.98 14.43
N ASP A 89 12.83 45.02 13.11
CA ASP A 89 13.38 46.07 12.23
C ASP A 89 14.91 46.24 12.34
N GLY A 90 15.62 45.18 12.73
CA GLY A 90 17.06 45.21 12.97
C GLY A 90 17.91 45.27 11.69
N ASP A 91 17.40 44.72 10.59
CA ASP A 91 18.07 44.68 9.30
C ASP A 91 17.46 45.70 8.34
N LYS A 92 18.28 46.29 7.46
CA LYS A 92 17.84 47.38 6.59
C LYS A 92 18.34 47.21 5.17
N VAL A 93 17.51 47.65 4.22
CA VAL A 93 17.86 47.88 2.83
C VAL A 93 17.69 49.35 2.53
N LEU A 94 18.73 49.96 1.96
CA LEU A 94 18.77 51.36 1.57
C LEU A 94 18.78 51.43 0.05
N VAL A 95 17.82 52.13 -0.52
CA VAL A 95 17.74 52.41 -1.96
C VAL A 95 17.89 53.91 -2.16
N SER A 96 19.01 54.34 -2.72
CA SER A 96 19.33 55.75 -2.93
C SER A 96 19.17 56.12 -4.40
N TYR A 97 18.47 57.23 -4.69
CA TYR A 97 18.14 57.67 -6.05
C TYR A 97 18.96 58.88 -6.46
N TYR A 98 19.40 58.90 -7.73
CA TYR A 98 20.32 59.91 -8.26
C TYR A 98 19.77 60.58 -9.52
N LEU A 99 20.01 61.89 -9.60
CA LEU A 99 19.85 62.67 -10.83
C LEU A 99 20.98 62.35 -11.83
N PRO A 100 20.78 62.65 -13.13
CA PRO A 100 21.85 62.60 -14.12
C PRO A 100 23.02 63.47 -13.66
N ASP A 101 24.24 62.93 -13.76
CA ASP A 101 25.51 63.63 -13.52
C ASP A 101 25.76 64.14 -12.08
N GLU A 102 24.97 63.72 -11.08
CA GLU A 102 25.22 64.04 -9.67
C GLU A 102 25.82 62.86 -8.88
N GLU A 103 26.83 63.14 -8.05
CA GLU A 103 27.48 62.13 -7.20
C GLU A 103 26.71 61.82 -5.91
N VAL A 104 25.89 62.76 -5.43
CA VAL A 104 25.13 62.66 -4.17
C VAL A 104 23.69 62.20 -4.45
N PRO A 105 23.12 61.28 -3.64
CA PRO A 105 21.73 60.88 -3.81
C PRO A 105 20.76 61.99 -3.40
N VAL A 106 19.71 62.19 -4.19
CA VAL A 106 18.68 63.21 -3.94
C VAL A 106 17.64 62.72 -2.94
N ALA A 107 17.40 61.42 -2.89
CA ALA A 107 16.50 60.79 -1.94
C ALA A 107 16.99 59.37 -1.61
N THR A 108 16.66 58.87 -0.42
CA THR A 108 16.94 57.49 -0.03
C THR A 108 15.70 56.89 0.63
N ALA A 109 15.18 55.83 0.03
CA ALA A 109 14.15 54.99 0.64
C ALA A 109 14.81 53.97 1.59
N VAL A 110 14.16 53.72 2.72
CA VAL A 110 14.63 52.77 3.73
C VAL A 110 13.59 51.68 3.91
N LEU A 111 14.01 50.43 3.76
CA LEU A 111 13.21 49.25 4.09
C LEU A 111 13.81 48.57 5.32
N CYS A 112 13.05 48.54 6.41
CA CYS A 112 13.35 47.79 7.61
C CYS A 112 12.78 46.37 7.50
N LEU A 113 13.62 45.38 7.74
CA LEU A 113 13.28 43.97 7.65
C LEU A 113 13.31 43.30 9.02
N THR A 114 12.31 42.45 9.25
CA THR A 114 12.30 41.52 10.37
C THR A 114 12.31 40.09 9.85
N GLY A 115 13.41 39.38 10.05
CA GLY A 115 13.62 38.01 9.60
C GLY A 115 13.02 37.00 10.56
N ILE A 116 12.18 36.11 10.06
CA ILE A 116 11.62 34.99 10.82
C ILE A 116 11.78 33.66 10.10
N VAL A 117 11.86 32.58 10.85
CA VAL A 117 11.76 31.21 10.34
C VAL A 117 10.36 30.71 10.62
N VAL A 118 9.70 30.17 9.60
CA VAL A 118 8.51 29.32 9.74
C VAL A 118 8.73 28.14 8.80
N SER A 119 8.96 26.96 9.35
CA SER A 119 9.21 25.75 8.58
C SER A 119 8.43 24.57 9.14
N LEU A 120 7.75 23.84 8.26
CA LEU A 120 7.18 22.54 8.55
C LEU A 120 7.99 21.47 7.83
N ASP A 121 8.61 20.56 8.57
CA ASP A 121 9.60 19.61 8.04
C ASP A 121 9.21 18.16 8.35
N VAL A 122 9.52 17.27 7.41
CA VAL A 122 9.18 15.84 7.43
C VAL A 122 10.32 15.04 6.79
N ASP A 123 10.36 13.72 6.99
CA ASP A 123 11.38 12.84 6.39
C ASP A 123 11.18 12.66 4.88
N ILE A 124 11.59 13.66 4.09
CA ILE A 124 11.47 13.64 2.63
C ILE A 124 12.51 12.73 1.95
N TYR A 125 13.64 12.48 2.59
CA TYR A 125 14.74 11.68 2.06
C TYR A 125 14.64 10.20 2.43
N ARG A 126 13.64 9.85 3.23
CA ARG A 126 13.29 8.48 3.60
C ARG A 126 14.45 7.81 4.36
N SER A 127 15.10 8.58 5.22
CA SER A 127 16.21 8.14 6.08
C SER A 127 15.73 7.58 7.43
N GLY A 128 14.46 7.77 7.76
CA GLY A 128 13.88 7.50 9.08
C GLY A 128 14.03 8.65 10.07
N GLN A 129 14.57 9.80 9.65
CA GLN A 129 14.75 10.99 10.49
C GLN A 129 14.23 12.26 9.80
N VAL A 130 13.68 13.19 10.58
CA VAL A 130 13.24 14.48 10.07
C VAL A 130 14.44 15.44 10.03
N GLU A 131 14.75 15.90 8.82
CA GLU A 131 15.80 16.87 8.57
C GLU A 131 15.20 18.11 7.89
N VAL A 132 15.86 19.27 8.04
CA VAL A 132 15.46 20.49 7.33
C VAL A 132 15.74 20.29 5.86
N ALA A 133 14.70 20.40 5.03
CA ALA A 133 14.83 20.22 3.59
C ALA A 133 15.76 21.30 3.00
N SER A 134 16.78 20.88 2.26
CA SER A 134 17.64 21.80 1.49
C SER A 134 16.87 22.46 0.34
N ASP A 135 15.90 21.74 -0.24
CA ASP A 135 14.95 22.27 -1.22
C ASP A 135 13.54 22.36 -0.60
N LYS A 136 13.07 23.59 -0.37
CA LYS A 136 11.73 23.86 0.18
C LYS A 136 10.58 23.50 -0.76
N GLN A 137 10.85 23.34 -2.05
CA GLN A 137 9.86 22.94 -3.03
C GLN A 137 9.72 21.41 -3.09
N ALA A 138 10.78 20.67 -2.75
CA ALA A 138 10.78 19.21 -2.71
C ALA A 138 9.74 18.66 -1.73
N LYS A 139 9.63 19.23 -0.53
CA LYS A 139 8.71 18.77 0.52
C LYS A 139 7.21 18.94 0.21
N LYS A 140 6.88 19.76 -0.79
CA LYS A 140 5.50 19.98 -1.28
C LYS A 140 5.04 18.95 -2.30
N ASN A 141 5.92 18.05 -2.70
CA ASN A 141 5.67 17.08 -3.77
C ASN A 141 6.09 15.69 -3.33
N TRP A 142 5.61 14.71 -4.08
CA TRP A 142 5.96 13.32 -3.86
C TRP A 142 6.41 12.70 -5.19
N VAL A 143 7.55 12.02 -5.20
CA VAL A 143 8.17 11.47 -6.42
C VAL A 143 8.55 9.98 -6.25
N TRP A 144 8.13 9.15 -7.22
CA TRP A 144 8.41 7.70 -7.28
C TRP A 144 9.88 7.44 -7.66
N GLY A 145 10.37 6.24 -7.37
CA GLY A 145 11.65 5.76 -7.88
C GLY A 145 12.81 5.84 -6.89
N PRO A 146 13.98 5.30 -7.27
CA PRO A 146 15.16 5.20 -6.39
C PRO A 146 15.74 6.57 -6.01
N SER A 147 15.62 7.55 -6.90
CA SER A 147 16.01 8.95 -6.68
C SER A 147 14.82 9.84 -6.28
N GLY A 148 13.65 9.24 -6.04
CA GLY A 148 12.45 9.95 -5.63
C GLY A 148 12.49 10.34 -4.16
N TRP A 149 11.72 11.37 -3.81
CA TRP A 149 11.62 11.94 -2.47
C TRP A 149 10.15 12.10 -2.05
N GLY A 150 9.96 12.52 -0.80
CA GLY A 150 8.66 12.74 -0.19
C GLY A 150 8.43 11.78 0.97
N ALA A 151 7.74 12.29 1.99
CA ALA A 151 7.50 11.58 3.23
C ALA A 151 6.46 10.47 3.07
N ILE A 152 6.52 9.49 3.96
CA ILE A 152 5.66 8.30 3.93
C ILE A 152 4.89 8.22 5.25
N LEU A 153 3.60 7.90 5.18
CA LEU A 153 2.70 7.75 6.31
C LEU A 153 2.19 6.30 6.39
N LEU A 154 2.14 5.71 7.58
CA LEU A 154 1.59 4.38 7.80
C LEU A 154 0.11 4.46 8.20
N VAL A 155 -0.67 3.49 7.75
CA VAL A 155 -2.07 3.29 8.19
C VAL A 155 -2.07 2.62 9.56
N ASN A 156 -2.89 3.12 10.47
CA ASN A 156 -3.13 2.49 11.76
C ASN A 156 -3.87 1.16 11.56
N CYS A 157 -3.13 0.06 11.75
CA CYS A 157 -3.65 -1.30 11.63
C CYS A 157 -3.89 -1.95 13.00
N SER A 158 -3.95 -1.19 14.10
CA SER A 158 -4.10 -1.77 15.44
C SER A 158 -5.50 -2.39 15.65
N PRO A 159 -5.61 -3.62 16.19
CA PRO A 159 -6.89 -4.29 16.44
C PRO A 159 -7.80 -3.57 17.46
N THR A 160 -7.21 -2.73 18.32
CA THR A 160 -7.82 -2.11 19.50
C THR A 160 -8.71 -0.89 19.21
N ASP A 161 -8.66 -0.32 18.00
CA ASP A 161 -9.37 0.93 17.68
C ASP A 161 -10.74 0.71 17.00
N LYS A 162 -11.12 -0.52 16.62
CA LYS A 162 -12.46 -0.84 16.10
C LYS A 162 -13.47 -0.95 17.23
N GLY A 163 -13.93 0.20 17.71
CA GLY A 163 -14.91 0.28 18.80
C GLY A 163 -14.72 1.47 19.72
N GLN A 164 -13.64 2.24 19.57
CA GLN A 164 -13.60 3.58 20.14
C GLN A 164 -14.51 4.48 19.30
N SER A 165 -15.81 4.40 19.58
CA SER A 165 -16.72 5.53 19.44
C SER A 165 -16.00 6.74 20.04
N MET A 166 -15.55 7.65 19.16
CA MET A 166 -14.93 8.91 19.54
C MET A 166 -16.00 9.88 20.03
N ASP A 167 -16.71 9.48 21.08
CA ASP A 167 -17.37 10.46 21.92
C ASP A 167 -16.28 11.19 22.71
N LYS A 168 -15.88 12.35 22.18
CA LYS A 168 -15.30 13.48 22.93
C LYS A 168 -13.96 13.28 23.66
N LYS A 169 -13.14 12.27 23.34
CA LYS A 169 -11.77 12.22 23.86
C LYS A 169 -10.81 12.99 22.96
N THR A 170 -10.39 14.17 23.41
CA THR A 170 -9.32 14.99 22.81
C THR A 170 -7.92 14.36 22.94
N THR A 171 -7.79 13.24 23.63
CA THR A 171 -6.51 12.58 23.93
C THR A 171 -6.54 11.08 23.65
N LYS A 172 -5.48 10.55 23.02
CA LYS A 172 -5.22 9.13 22.76
C LYS A 172 -3.99 8.68 23.55
N VAL A 173 -4.03 7.47 24.12
CA VAL A 173 -2.88 6.86 24.77
C VAL A 173 -2.28 5.84 23.82
N PHE A 174 -0.98 5.95 23.55
CA PHE A 174 -0.25 5.04 22.68
C PHE A 174 0.69 4.15 23.48
N PHE A 175 0.82 2.90 23.06
CA PHE A 175 1.90 2.05 23.57
C PHE A 175 3.24 2.45 22.95
N PRO A 176 4.39 2.24 23.64
CA PRO A 176 5.70 2.62 23.12
C PRO A 176 6.03 2.07 21.72
N GLU A 177 5.53 0.88 21.38
CA GLU A 177 5.73 0.29 20.04
C GLU A 177 4.83 0.92 18.97
N GLU A 178 3.67 1.46 19.32
CA GLU A 178 2.78 2.17 18.40
C GLU A 178 3.32 3.56 18.08
N ILE A 179 3.96 4.24 19.05
CA ILE A 179 4.60 5.54 18.79
C ILE A 179 5.68 5.40 17.69
N LYS A 180 6.34 4.24 17.60
CA LYS A 180 7.34 3.95 16.57
C LYS A 180 6.75 3.71 15.18
N SER A 181 5.43 3.54 15.01
CA SER A 181 4.81 3.48 13.68
C SER A 181 4.37 4.85 13.17
N LEU A 182 4.21 5.83 14.07
CA LEU A 182 3.82 7.19 13.72
C LEU A 182 4.93 7.91 12.96
N SER A 183 4.53 8.68 11.95
CA SER A 183 5.47 9.51 11.17
C SER A 183 5.64 10.87 11.84
N GLN A 184 6.85 11.39 11.88
CA GLN A 184 7.13 12.67 12.54
C GLN A 184 6.98 13.85 11.58
N MET A 185 6.45 14.94 12.12
CA MET A 185 6.33 16.24 11.44
C MET A 185 6.75 17.34 12.40
N THR A 186 7.83 18.05 12.10
CA THR A 186 8.41 19.05 13.00
C THR A 186 8.12 20.47 12.51
N LEU A 187 7.56 21.29 13.40
CA LEU A 187 7.36 22.71 13.20
C LEU A 187 8.47 23.49 13.89
N ASN A 188 9.13 24.39 13.14
CA ASN A 188 10.15 25.29 13.65
C ASN A 188 9.75 26.74 13.34
N VAL A 189 9.56 27.55 14.38
CA VAL A 189 9.28 28.98 14.30
C VAL A 189 10.30 29.76 15.12
N GLN A 190 10.99 30.69 14.48
CA GLN A 190 12.00 31.52 15.14
C GLN A 190 11.88 32.99 14.71
N GLY A 191 12.12 33.90 15.64
CA GLY A 191 12.10 35.34 15.36
C GLY A 191 11.88 36.14 16.65
N PRO A 192 11.85 37.48 16.57
CA PRO A 192 11.63 38.32 17.74
C PRO A 192 10.23 38.11 18.33
N SER A 193 10.14 37.79 19.62
CA SER A 193 8.85 37.50 20.30
C SER A 193 7.82 38.61 20.15
N CYS A 194 8.24 39.87 20.19
CA CYS A 194 7.36 41.04 20.01
C CYS A 194 6.75 41.13 18.60
N THR A 195 7.39 40.51 17.61
CA THR A 195 6.87 40.41 16.23
C THR A 195 5.96 39.20 16.10
N LEU A 196 6.38 38.02 16.60
CA LEU A 196 5.60 36.78 16.49
C LEU A 196 4.22 36.88 17.16
N LYS A 197 4.10 37.64 18.27
CA LYS A 197 2.81 37.88 18.95
C LYS A 197 1.75 38.60 18.11
N LYS A 198 2.15 39.28 17.02
CA LYS A 198 1.24 39.97 16.10
C LYS A 198 0.55 39.04 15.10
N TYR A 199 1.01 37.79 15.03
CA TYR A 199 0.55 36.82 14.05
C TYR A 199 -0.03 35.60 14.74
N ARG A 200 -1.07 35.04 14.13
CA ARG A 200 -1.65 33.75 14.49
C ARG A 200 -1.02 32.66 13.63
N LEU A 201 -0.62 31.57 14.27
CA LEU A 201 -0.12 30.39 13.58
C LEU A 201 -1.23 29.35 13.51
N VAL A 202 -1.44 28.78 12.31
CA VAL A 202 -2.52 27.83 12.05
C VAL A 202 -1.96 26.62 11.33
N LEU A 203 -2.07 25.44 11.94
CA LEU A 203 -1.81 24.15 11.27
C LEU A 203 -3.13 23.65 10.69
N HIS A 204 -3.14 23.26 9.42
CA HIS A 204 -4.37 22.82 8.75
C HIS A 204 -4.11 21.84 7.60
N THR A 205 -5.19 21.17 7.19
CA THR A 205 -5.29 20.27 6.05
C THR A 205 -6.70 20.41 5.45
N SER A 206 -6.98 19.78 4.31
CA SER A 206 -8.35 19.82 3.76
C SER A 206 -9.33 19.05 4.65
N LYS A 207 -10.63 19.33 4.52
CA LYS A 207 -11.65 18.58 5.26
C LYS A 207 -11.64 17.10 4.87
N GLU A 208 -11.46 16.81 3.58
CA GLU A 208 -11.40 15.46 3.03
C GLU A 208 -10.16 14.72 3.54
N GLU A 209 -9.00 15.37 3.53
CA GLU A 209 -7.73 14.82 4.04
C GLU A 209 -7.77 14.56 5.56
N ALA A 210 -8.45 15.41 6.32
CA ALA A 210 -8.62 15.24 7.77
C ALA A 210 -9.44 13.99 8.13
N GLU A 211 -10.33 13.53 7.25
CA GLU A 211 -11.04 12.26 7.45
C GLU A 211 -10.12 11.05 7.25
N LYS A 212 -8.96 11.22 6.59
CA LYS A 212 -8.05 10.12 6.20
C LYS A 212 -6.79 10.01 7.05
N ALA A 213 -6.53 10.97 7.94
CA ALA A 213 -5.37 10.95 8.82
C ALA A 213 -5.60 11.75 10.10
N ARG A 214 -4.75 11.49 11.10
CA ARG A 214 -4.76 12.19 12.39
C ARG A 214 -3.37 12.72 12.72
N VAL A 215 -3.33 13.90 13.34
CA VAL A 215 -2.11 14.55 13.82
C VAL A 215 -2.18 14.67 15.33
N TYR A 216 -1.11 14.25 15.99
CA TYR A 216 -1.00 14.15 17.43
C TYR A 216 0.12 15.02 17.99
N ARG A 217 -0.11 15.56 19.19
CA ARG A 217 0.88 16.27 20.00
C ARG A 217 1.13 15.52 21.31
N PRO A 218 2.38 15.19 21.68
CA PRO A 218 2.68 14.59 22.98
C PRO A 218 2.39 15.58 24.11
N GLN A 219 1.78 15.12 25.20
CA GLN A 219 1.59 15.93 26.40
C GLN A 219 2.92 16.10 27.16
N LYS A 220 3.15 17.27 27.76
CA LYS A 220 4.41 17.54 28.49
C LYS A 220 4.63 16.62 29.69
N ASP A 221 3.54 16.18 30.32
CA ASP A 221 3.58 15.43 31.58
C ASP A 221 3.46 13.90 31.39
N SER A 222 3.33 13.42 30.14
CA SER A 222 3.15 12.00 29.83
C SER A 222 3.93 11.59 28.58
N SER A 223 4.67 10.49 28.67
CA SER A 223 5.42 9.92 27.54
C SER A 223 4.55 9.14 26.55
N SER A 224 3.30 8.83 26.91
CA SER A 224 2.40 7.97 26.13
C SER A 224 1.05 8.60 25.80
N THR A 225 0.73 9.77 26.37
CA THR A 225 -0.54 10.46 26.14
C THR A 225 -0.37 11.58 25.12
N PHE A 226 -1.21 11.55 24.10
CA PHE A 226 -1.16 12.47 22.99
C PHE A 226 -2.50 13.17 22.83
N GLU A 227 -2.47 14.46 22.53
CA GLU A 227 -3.64 15.25 22.14
C GLU A 227 -3.83 15.17 20.63
N VAL A 228 -5.09 15.07 20.18
CA VAL A 228 -5.43 15.12 18.75
C VAL A 228 -5.53 16.58 18.31
N LEU A 229 -4.64 17.00 17.40
CA LEU A 229 -4.65 18.34 16.83
C LEU A 229 -5.50 18.43 15.57
N LEU A 230 -5.35 17.44 14.68
CA LEU A 230 -6.10 17.32 13.43
C LEU A 230 -6.64 15.88 13.28
N GLY A 231 -7.80 15.74 12.64
CA GLY A 231 -8.44 14.47 12.35
C GLY A 231 -9.90 14.63 11.91
N PRO A 232 -10.67 13.54 11.86
CA PRO A 232 -12.09 13.58 11.48
C PRO A 232 -12.87 14.63 12.28
N GLY A 233 -13.56 15.54 11.58
CA GLY A 233 -14.26 16.67 12.20
C GLY A 233 -13.39 17.85 12.69
N GLN A 234 -12.06 17.77 12.66
CA GLN A 234 -11.13 18.84 13.06
C GLN A 234 -9.96 18.96 12.05
N HIS A 235 -10.10 19.86 11.07
CA HIS A 235 -9.14 20.05 9.98
C HIS A 235 -8.23 21.27 10.15
N THR A 236 -8.40 22.04 11.23
CA THR A 236 -7.56 23.19 11.58
C THR A 236 -7.23 23.22 13.07
N TYR A 237 -6.02 23.63 13.42
CA TYR A 237 -5.57 23.88 14.78
C TYR A 237 -4.88 25.25 14.86
N THR A 238 -5.36 26.11 15.76
CA THR A 238 -4.77 27.43 16.01
C THR A 238 -3.87 27.36 17.25
N PHE A 239 -2.62 27.76 17.10
CA PHE A 239 -1.68 27.81 18.22
C PHE A 239 -1.97 29.03 19.12
N ALA A 240 -1.67 28.89 20.41
CA ALA A 240 -1.61 30.04 21.30
C ALA A 240 -0.57 31.06 20.81
N PRO A 241 -0.73 32.36 21.13
CA PRO A 241 0.23 33.38 20.76
C PRO A 241 1.65 33.00 21.15
N LEU A 242 2.58 33.07 20.19
CA LEU A 242 3.97 32.64 20.38
C LEU A 242 4.71 33.62 21.29
N GLU A 243 5.06 33.18 22.49
CA GLU A 243 5.86 33.99 23.42
C GLU A 243 7.36 33.88 23.18
N ASN A 244 7.83 32.75 22.64
CA ASN A 244 9.22 32.42 22.37
C ASN A 244 9.35 31.61 21.07
N HIS A 245 10.58 31.29 20.66
CA HIS A 245 10.85 30.31 19.61
C HIS A 245 10.08 29.00 19.87
N LEU A 246 9.46 28.46 18.82
CA LEU A 246 8.73 27.20 18.88
C LEU A 246 9.47 26.16 18.05
N LYS A 247 9.86 25.05 18.68
CA LYS A 247 10.28 23.84 17.97
C LYS A 247 9.51 22.68 18.55
N GLU A 248 8.58 22.13 17.78
CA GLU A 248 7.64 21.13 18.24
C GLU A 248 7.52 20.00 17.22
N THR A 249 7.49 18.76 17.68
CA THR A 249 7.32 17.57 16.83
C THR A 249 5.95 16.96 17.04
N PHE A 250 5.20 16.86 15.96
CA PHE A 250 3.93 16.18 15.86
C PHE A 250 4.12 14.77 15.31
N TYR A 251 3.12 13.94 15.56
CA TYR A 251 3.09 12.54 15.14
C TYR A 251 1.85 12.31 14.29
N VAL A 252 2.00 11.64 13.16
CA VAL A 252 0.94 11.50 12.16
C VAL A 252 0.67 10.02 11.90
N GLU A 253 -0.60 9.64 11.81
CA GLU A 253 -1.06 8.33 11.33
C GLU A 253 -2.12 8.51 10.24
N ALA A 254 -2.15 7.62 9.23
CA ALA A 254 -3.29 7.50 8.33
C ALA A 254 -4.33 6.57 8.96
N VAL A 255 -5.62 6.80 8.69
CA VAL A 255 -6.70 5.93 9.16
C VAL A 255 -7.23 4.98 8.08
N GLU A 256 -6.89 5.23 6.82
CA GLU A 256 -7.25 4.35 5.71
C GLU A 256 -6.12 4.24 4.67
N PHE A 257 -6.17 3.16 3.91
CA PHE A 257 -5.31 2.94 2.74
C PHE A 257 -5.79 3.72 1.52
N PRO A 258 -4.94 3.90 0.50
CA PRO A 258 -5.37 4.42 -0.80
C PRO A 258 -6.58 3.66 -1.35
N SER A 259 -7.50 4.38 -1.99
CA SER A 259 -8.73 3.85 -2.60
C SER A 259 -9.04 4.57 -3.91
N ALA A 260 -10.14 4.23 -4.60
CA ALA A 260 -10.54 4.94 -5.83
C ALA A 260 -10.67 6.46 -5.62
N ASP A 261 -11.20 6.88 -4.48
CA ASP A 261 -11.45 8.28 -4.16
C ASP A 261 -10.31 8.94 -3.38
N PHE A 262 -9.25 8.18 -3.05
CA PHE A 262 -8.11 8.64 -2.28
C PHE A 262 -6.79 8.17 -2.87
N SER A 263 -6.05 9.09 -3.50
CA SER A 263 -4.76 8.81 -4.14
C SER A 263 -3.62 8.41 -3.18
N GLY A 264 -3.89 8.41 -1.88
CA GLY A 264 -2.90 8.23 -0.84
C GLY A 264 -2.03 9.45 -0.56
N LEU A 265 -2.35 10.64 -1.08
CA LEU A 265 -1.58 11.87 -0.81
C LEU A 265 -2.31 12.74 0.21
N ILE A 266 -1.58 13.23 1.21
CA ILE A 266 -2.13 14.11 2.24
C ILE A 266 -1.20 15.31 2.43
N SER A 267 -1.77 16.50 2.38
CA SER A 267 -1.05 17.76 2.52
C SER A 267 -1.32 18.42 3.87
N TYR A 268 -0.26 18.75 4.60
CA TYR A 268 -0.37 19.57 5.81
C TYR A 268 0.29 20.91 5.57
N SER A 269 -0.38 21.98 6.00
CA SER A 269 0.12 23.34 5.86
C SER A 269 0.16 24.04 7.20
N VAL A 270 1.22 24.82 7.42
CA VAL A 270 1.25 25.83 8.48
C VAL A 270 1.13 27.21 7.83
N SER A 271 0.22 28.02 8.35
CA SER A 271 -0.05 29.38 7.85
C SER A 271 0.17 30.42 8.94
N LEU A 272 0.90 31.47 8.57
CA LEU A 272 1.09 32.66 9.38
C LEU A 272 0.06 33.69 8.94
N VAL A 273 -0.85 34.04 9.84
CA VAL A 273 -1.99 34.91 9.57
C VAL A 273 -1.87 36.17 10.41
N GLN A 274 -2.04 37.33 9.79
CA GLN A 274 -2.07 38.62 10.46
C GLN A 274 -3.51 39.03 10.70
N GLU A 275 -3.84 39.31 11.97
CA GLU A 275 -5.14 39.87 12.34
C GLU A 275 -5.10 41.39 12.25
N SER A 276 -6.17 41.99 11.74
CA SER A 276 -6.33 43.44 11.74
C SER A 276 -6.80 43.91 13.12
N PRO A 277 -6.29 45.05 13.64
CA PRO A 277 -6.85 45.70 14.82
C PRO A 277 -8.30 46.17 14.61
N ASP A 278 -8.70 46.42 13.36
CA ASP A 278 -10.05 46.77 12.97
C ASP A 278 -10.86 45.49 12.63
N PRO A 279 -11.91 45.15 13.40
CA PRO A 279 -12.73 43.97 13.16
C PRO A 279 -13.46 43.95 11.80
N SER A 280 -13.57 45.10 11.12
CA SER A 280 -14.17 45.20 9.78
C SER A 280 -13.23 44.77 8.66
N ILE A 281 -11.93 44.64 8.94
CA ILE A 281 -10.91 44.22 7.97
C ILE A 281 -10.61 42.73 8.19
N PRO A 282 -10.71 41.90 7.14
CA PRO A 282 -10.43 40.47 7.25
C PRO A 282 -8.96 40.20 7.56
N GLU A 283 -8.71 39.02 8.13
CA GLU A 283 -7.35 38.54 8.35
C GLU A 283 -6.59 38.32 7.03
N THR A 284 -5.27 38.51 7.07
CA THR A 284 -4.39 38.40 5.90
C THR A 284 -3.43 37.23 6.03
N LEU A 285 -3.36 36.37 5.01
CA LEU A 285 -2.36 35.31 4.94
C LEU A 285 -1.00 35.91 4.56
N VAL A 286 -0.04 35.82 5.48
CA VAL A 286 1.32 36.35 5.30
C VAL A 286 2.25 35.33 4.67
N TYR A 287 2.17 34.09 5.15
CA TYR A 287 3.02 33.00 4.68
C TYR A 287 2.36 31.65 4.87
N ARG A 288 2.68 30.70 3.97
CA ARG A 288 2.26 29.31 4.07
C ARG A 288 3.38 28.38 3.66
N ASP A 289 3.65 27.40 4.52
CA ASP A 289 4.53 26.28 4.21
C ASP A 289 3.74 24.97 4.22
N THR A 290 4.08 24.05 3.33
CA THR A 290 3.29 22.84 3.08
C THR A 290 4.21 21.63 2.96
N VAL A 291 3.79 20.51 3.53
CA VAL A 291 4.42 19.20 3.38
C VAL A 291 3.43 18.19 2.84
N VAL A 292 3.90 17.23 2.04
CA VAL A 292 3.07 16.16 1.48
C VAL A 292 3.58 14.80 1.96
N PHE A 293 2.66 14.00 2.47
CA PHE A 293 2.86 12.58 2.77
C PHE A 293 2.21 11.72 1.70
N ARG A 294 2.82 10.57 1.41
CA ARG A 294 2.14 9.44 0.78
C ARG A 294 1.83 8.36 1.80
N VAL A 295 0.57 8.00 1.92
CA VAL A 295 0.11 6.81 2.64
C VAL A 295 0.69 5.56 1.97
N ALA A 296 1.38 4.75 2.77
CA ALA A 296 1.97 3.51 2.32
C ALA A 296 0.87 2.50 1.92
N PRO A 297 1.02 1.83 0.77
CA PRO A 297 0.01 0.90 0.27
C PRO A 297 -0.08 -0.36 1.13
N CYS A 298 -1.18 -1.08 0.95
CA CYS A 298 -1.30 -2.50 1.33
C CYS A 298 -0.50 -3.35 0.32
N VAL A 299 0.47 -4.13 0.81
CA VAL A 299 1.28 -5.02 -0.02
C VAL A 299 1.02 -6.47 0.37
N PHE A 300 0.59 -7.26 -0.60
CA PHE A 300 0.33 -8.69 -0.47
C PHE A 300 1.62 -9.50 -0.69
N VAL A 301 1.70 -10.71 -0.14
CA VAL A 301 2.94 -11.51 -0.13
C VAL A 301 2.76 -12.83 -0.88
N PRO A 302 3.55 -13.14 -1.92
CA PRO A 302 3.39 -14.37 -2.70
C PRO A 302 3.87 -15.61 -1.94
N SER A 303 3.39 -16.78 -2.37
CA SER A 303 3.78 -18.10 -1.82
C SER A 303 5.28 -18.39 -1.89
N THR A 304 6.01 -17.71 -2.77
CA THR A 304 7.46 -17.85 -2.93
C THR A 304 8.29 -17.16 -1.85
N GLN A 305 7.68 -16.26 -1.06
CA GLN A 305 8.37 -15.66 0.09
C GLN A 305 8.51 -16.66 1.23
N MET A 306 9.60 -16.51 1.99
CA MET A 306 9.93 -17.39 3.10
C MET A 306 8.79 -17.42 4.14
N PRO A 307 8.28 -18.62 4.51
CA PRO A 307 7.27 -18.74 5.57
C PRO A 307 7.87 -18.34 6.92
N LEU A 308 7.08 -17.66 7.75
CA LEU A 308 7.43 -17.29 9.12
C LEU A 308 6.59 -18.06 10.13
N GLU A 309 5.28 -18.05 9.92
CA GLU A 309 4.30 -18.54 10.89
C GLU A 309 3.08 -19.09 10.16
N VAL A 310 2.61 -20.25 10.60
CA VAL A 310 1.43 -20.95 10.08
C VAL A 310 0.29 -20.77 11.07
N TYR A 311 -0.83 -20.24 10.60
CA TYR A 311 -2.05 -20.06 11.36
C TYR A 311 -2.96 -21.24 11.03
N LEU A 312 -3.39 -21.97 12.07
CA LEU A 312 -4.12 -23.22 11.93
C LEU A 312 -5.31 -23.26 12.88
N CYS A 313 -6.51 -23.51 12.37
CA CYS A 313 -7.69 -23.80 13.18
C CYS A 313 -7.67 -25.27 13.63
N ARG A 314 -7.52 -25.50 14.94
CA ARG A 314 -7.44 -26.86 15.50
C ARG A 314 -8.81 -27.50 15.80
N GLU A 315 -9.85 -26.69 15.89
CA GLU A 315 -11.17 -27.09 16.40
C GLU A 315 -12.06 -27.71 15.31
N LEU A 316 -11.81 -27.37 14.04
CA LEU A 316 -12.57 -27.85 12.90
C LEU A 316 -11.99 -29.09 12.20
N GLN A 317 -10.76 -29.50 12.51
CA GLN A 317 -9.98 -30.31 11.56
C GLN A 317 -9.49 -31.65 12.13
N VAL A 318 -9.56 -32.65 11.26
CA VAL A 318 -9.22 -34.06 11.50
C VAL A 318 -7.80 -34.18 12.06
N GLN A 319 -7.65 -34.98 13.12
CA GLN A 319 -6.38 -35.13 13.84
C GLN A 319 -5.18 -35.41 12.91
N GLY A 320 -5.40 -36.10 11.79
CA GLY A 320 -4.38 -36.38 10.76
C GLY A 320 -3.87 -35.14 10.02
N PHE A 321 -4.75 -34.21 9.65
CA PHE A 321 -4.38 -32.95 9.00
C PHE A 321 -3.50 -32.09 9.91
N VAL A 322 -3.97 -31.83 11.13
CA VAL A 322 -3.27 -30.98 12.11
C VAL A 322 -1.86 -31.53 12.39
N ASN A 323 -1.73 -32.84 12.60
CA ASN A 323 -0.44 -33.47 12.85
C ASN A 323 0.51 -33.29 11.65
N THR A 324 0.03 -33.50 10.42
CA THR A 324 0.86 -33.39 9.21
C THR A 324 1.31 -31.95 8.97
N VAL A 325 0.45 -30.95 9.20
CA VAL A 325 0.81 -29.53 9.09
C VAL A 325 1.81 -29.11 10.17
N MET A 326 1.68 -29.63 11.39
CA MET A 326 2.67 -29.43 12.46
C MET A 326 4.04 -29.98 12.05
N GLU A 327 4.10 -31.22 11.54
CA GLU A 327 5.36 -31.80 11.04
C GLU A 327 5.95 -31.01 9.87
N LEU A 328 5.12 -30.53 8.94
CA LEU A 328 5.55 -29.70 7.81
C LEU A 328 6.16 -28.38 8.29
N SER A 329 5.55 -27.80 9.33
CA SER A 329 6.01 -26.55 9.97
C SER A 329 7.35 -26.74 10.67
N GLU A 330 7.52 -27.84 11.40
CA GLU A 330 8.79 -28.23 12.02
C GLU A 330 9.90 -28.42 10.97
N LYS A 331 9.62 -29.16 9.89
CA LYS A 331 10.55 -29.35 8.75
C LYS A 331 10.94 -28.04 8.06
N SER A 332 10.14 -26.99 8.23
CA SER A 332 10.31 -25.69 7.59
C SER A 332 10.78 -24.59 8.57
N ASN A 333 11.06 -24.94 9.83
CA ASN A 333 11.40 -24.01 10.91
C ASN A 333 10.40 -22.83 11.03
N SER A 334 9.13 -23.09 10.81
CA SER A 334 8.05 -22.10 10.91
C SER A 334 7.27 -22.30 12.20
N GLN A 335 6.91 -21.22 12.88
CA GLN A 335 6.08 -21.28 14.08
C GLN A 335 4.64 -21.62 13.72
N VAL A 336 3.90 -22.27 14.63
CA VAL A 336 2.47 -22.54 14.43
C VAL A 336 1.67 -21.79 15.48
N ALA A 337 0.73 -20.95 15.02
CA ALA A 337 -0.25 -20.25 15.83
C ALA A 337 -1.61 -20.95 15.72
N SER A 338 -2.18 -21.29 16.87
CA SER A 338 -3.52 -21.86 16.93
C SER A 338 -4.57 -20.75 16.85
N VAL A 339 -5.56 -20.97 16.00
CA VAL A 339 -6.67 -20.06 15.78
C VAL A 339 -7.95 -20.73 16.26
N TYR A 340 -8.81 -19.95 16.94
CA TYR A 340 -10.14 -20.38 17.34
C TYR A 340 -11.10 -20.31 16.15
N GLU A 341 -11.98 -21.29 16.02
CA GLU A 341 -13.02 -21.26 15.00
C GLU A 341 -13.98 -20.10 15.24
N ASP A 342 -14.44 -19.44 14.17
CA ASP A 342 -15.57 -18.51 14.21
C ASP A 342 -16.85 -19.26 13.81
N PRO A 343 -17.74 -19.58 14.78
CA PRO A 343 -18.97 -20.32 14.48
C PRO A 343 -19.88 -19.60 13.49
N ASN A 344 -19.73 -18.28 13.33
CA ASN A 344 -20.53 -17.49 12.40
C ASN A 344 -20.03 -17.55 10.96
N ARG A 345 -18.82 -18.06 10.72
CA ARG A 345 -18.19 -18.09 9.38
C ARG A 345 -18.05 -19.50 8.80
N LEU A 346 -18.51 -20.53 9.53
CA LEU A 346 -18.73 -21.91 9.04
C LEU A 346 -17.57 -22.47 8.18
N GLY A 347 -16.32 -22.28 8.63
CA GLY A 347 -15.13 -22.85 8.00
C GLY A 347 -14.70 -22.25 6.66
N ARG A 348 -13.42 -22.43 6.32
CA ARG A 348 -12.63 -21.77 5.24
C ARG A 348 -12.31 -20.29 5.36
N TRP A 349 -12.95 -19.57 6.26
CA TRP A 349 -12.71 -18.13 6.48
C TRP A 349 -11.22 -17.77 6.67
N LEU A 350 -10.41 -18.68 7.21
CA LEU A 350 -8.99 -18.47 7.41
C LEU A 350 -8.19 -18.34 6.10
N GLN A 351 -8.58 -19.05 5.04
CA GLN A 351 -7.94 -18.98 3.73
C GLN A 351 -8.71 -18.05 2.79
N ASP A 352 -10.04 -18.14 2.80
CA ASP A 352 -10.90 -17.40 1.88
C ASP A 352 -11.06 -15.94 2.28
N GLU A 353 -11.21 -15.65 3.57
CA GLU A 353 -11.56 -14.29 4.00
C GLU A 353 -10.35 -13.50 4.48
N MET A 354 -9.16 -14.11 4.58
CA MET A 354 -7.99 -13.48 5.19
C MET A 354 -6.73 -13.56 4.35
N ALA A 355 -6.04 -12.43 4.23
CA ALA A 355 -4.72 -12.36 3.59
C ALA A 355 -3.69 -11.65 4.48
N PHE A 356 -2.54 -12.28 4.69
CA PHE A 356 -1.40 -11.62 5.32
C PHE A 356 -0.77 -10.58 4.39
N CYS A 357 -0.78 -9.35 4.85
CA CYS A 357 -0.27 -8.18 4.14
C CYS A 357 0.78 -7.46 4.99
N TYR A 358 1.48 -6.52 4.38
CA TYR A 358 2.29 -5.57 5.12
C TYR A 358 2.21 -4.16 4.52
N THR A 359 2.48 -3.19 5.36
CA THR A 359 2.71 -1.80 4.96
C THR A 359 4.05 -1.34 5.52
N GLN A 360 4.73 -0.43 4.84
CA GLN A 360 6.11 -0.11 5.15
C GLN A 360 6.42 1.36 4.95
N ALA A 361 7.16 1.92 5.90
CA ALA A 361 7.81 3.22 5.84
C ALA A 361 9.30 3.04 6.19
N PRO A 362 10.13 4.08 6.02
CA PRO A 362 11.56 4.00 6.33
C PRO A 362 11.85 3.62 7.79
N HIS A 363 11.01 4.10 8.72
CA HIS A 363 11.17 3.90 10.16
C HIS A 363 10.52 2.62 10.70
N LYS A 364 9.56 2.02 9.99
CA LYS A 364 8.83 0.82 10.48
C LYS A 364 8.20 0.01 9.33
N THR A 365 8.17 -1.31 9.51
CA THR A 365 7.34 -2.24 8.73
C THR A 365 6.28 -2.83 9.65
N LEU A 366 5.01 -2.81 9.23
CA LEU A 366 3.89 -3.39 9.95
C LEU A 366 3.31 -4.54 9.13
N SER A 367 3.20 -5.72 9.73
CA SER A 367 2.43 -6.84 9.17
C SER A 367 1.01 -6.78 9.70
N PHE A 368 0.02 -7.14 8.89
CA PHE A 368 -1.37 -7.19 9.31
C PHE A 368 -2.15 -8.22 8.51
N VAL A 369 -3.30 -8.63 9.03
CA VAL A 369 -4.29 -9.41 8.28
C VAL A 369 -5.30 -8.45 7.65
N LEU A 370 -5.51 -8.59 6.34
CA LEU A 370 -6.64 -8.00 5.64
C LEU A 370 -7.77 -9.04 5.63
N ASP A 371 -8.88 -8.72 6.27
CA ASP A 371 -10.08 -9.56 6.38
C ASP A 371 -11.21 -9.01 5.48
N THR A 372 -11.78 -9.86 4.64
CA THR A 372 -12.95 -9.61 3.79
C THR A 372 -14.11 -10.49 4.23
N PRO A 373 -14.72 -10.21 5.40
CA PRO A 373 -15.71 -11.09 5.98
C PRO A 373 -16.94 -11.18 5.10
N ARG A 374 -17.48 -12.39 4.94
CA ARG A 374 -18.80 -12.60 4.33
C ARG A 374 -19.95 -12.47 5.33
N ALA A 375 -19.65 -12.59 6.63
CA ALA A 375 -20.66 -12.46 7.68
C ALA A 375 -21.23 -11.02 7.76
N LEU A 376 -22.56 -10.91 7.78
CA LEU A 376 -23.31 -9.63 7.83
C LEU A 376 -23.15 -8.89 9.17
N THR A 377 -22.95 -9.63 10.27
CA THR A 377 -22.78 -9.08 11.61
C THR A 377 -21.59 -9.77 12.28
N LEU A 378 -20.61 -8.97 12.71
CA LEU A 378 -19.40 -9.46 13.35
C LEU A 378 -19.39 -8.96 14.79
N GLU A 379 -20.04 -9.71 15.69
CA GLU A 379 -20.14 -9.32 17.10
C GLU A 379 -18.80 -9.50 17.84
N ASP A 380 -18.01 -10.50 17.46
CA ASP A 380 -16.63 -10.68 17.93
C ASP A 380 -15.79 -11.48 16.92
N PHE A 381 -14.51 -11.15 16.80
CA PHE A 381 -13.58 -11.75 15.83
C PHE A 381 -12.54 -12.59 16.57
N PRO A 382 -12.64 -13.94 16.61
CA PRO A 382 -11.70 -14.77 17.35
C PRO A 382 -10.24 -14.61 16.87
N MET A 383 -10.05 -14.41 15.55
CA MET A 383 -8.71 -14.22 14.96
C MET A 383 -7.93 -13.06 15.58
N LYS A 384 -8.58 -11.94 15.93
CA LYS A 384 -7.88 -10.77 16.50
C LYS A 384 -7.14 -11.12 17.80
N TYR A 385 -7.59 -12.15 18.51
CA TYR A 385 -6.97 -12.66 19.74
C TYR A 385 -5.90 -13.73 19.49
N SER A 386 -5.87 -14.33 18.30
CA SER A 386 -4.90 -15.35 17.88
C SER A 386 -3.68 -14.78 17.15
N LEU A 387 -3.70 -13.48 16.81
CA LEU A 387 -2.59 -12.82 16.13
C LEU A 387 -1.34 -12.74 17.01
N SER A 388 -0.19 -13.07 16.43
CA SER A 388 1.11 -12.82 17.05
C SER A 388 1.28 -11.34 17.42
N PRO A 389 1.95 -11.02 18.56
CA PRO A 389 2.19 -9.64 18.95
C PRO A 389 2.81 -8.79 17.83
N GLY A 390 2.21 -7.62 17.56
CA GLY A 390 2.66 -6.69 16.52
C GLY A 390 2.10 -6.97 15.12
N VAL A 391 1.25 -7.99 14.95
CA VAL A 391 0.45 -8.16 13.72
C VAL A 391 -0.85 -7.37 13.86
N GLY A 392 -1.07 -6.44 12.94
CA GLY A 392 -2.29 -5.64 12.87
C GLY A 392 -3.48 -6.38 12.25
N TYR A 393 -4.63 -5.72 12.22
CA TYR A 393 -5.87 -6.26 11.63
C TYR A 393 -6.68 -5.16 10.94
N VAL A 394 -7.09 -5.42 9.72
CA VAL A 394 -7.85 -4.50 8.87
C VAL A 394 -9.02 -5.26 8.26
N ILE A 395 -10.19 -4.63 8.20
CA ILE A 395 -11.37 -5.22 7.54
C ILE A 395 -11.66 -4.36 6.33
N GLN A 396 -11.85 -5.02 5.21
CA GLN A 396 -12.39 -4.44 3.99
C GLN A 396 -13.78 -5.05 3.77
N CYS A 397 -14.83 -4.25 3.95
CA CYS A 397 -16.19 -4.74 3.81
C CYS A 397 -16.47 -5.17 2.36
N THR A 398 -17.09 -6.34 2.22
CA THR A 398 -17.55 -6.91 0.94
C THR A 398 -18.96 -6.42 0.63
N GLN A 399 -19.38 -6.49 -0.64
CA GLN A 399 -20.75 -6.13 -1.05
C GLN A 399 -21.58 -7.38 -1.30
N ASP A 400 -20.96 -8.43 -1.85
CA ASP A 400 -21.58 -9.73 -2.03
C ASP A 400 -21.18 -10.67 -0.89
N HIS A 401 -22.17 -11.00 -0.07
CA HIS A 401 -22.03 -11.87 1.10
C HIS A 401 -22.44 -13.32 0.83
N ARG A 402 -22.73 -13.68 -0.44
CA ARG A 402 -23.13 -15.05 -0.81
C ARG A 402 -21.95 -16.01 -0.70
N VAL A 403 -22.24 -17.31 -0.57
CA VAL A 403 -21.19 -18.35 -0.44
C VAL A 403 -20.32 -18.42 -1.71
N ALA A 404 -20.92 -18.26 -2.89
CA ALA A 404 -20.24 -18.20 -4.19
C ALA A 404 -19.76 -16.78 -4.56
N SER A 405 -19.51 -15.93 -3.56
CA SER A 405 -19.07 -14.55 -3.75
C SER A 405 -17.62 -14.49 -4.21
N MET A 406 -17.39 -13.66 -5.23
CA MET A 406 -16.06 -13.32 -5.73
C MET A 406 -15.38 -12.22 -4.90
N ASP A 407 -16.04 -11.70 -3.84
CA ASP A 407 -15.51 -10.70 -2.90
C ASP A 407 -14.63 -11.30 -1.79
N SER A 408 -14.27 -12.56 -1.93
CA SER A 408 -13.35 -13.27 -1.06
C SER A 408 -11.90 -12.90 -1.41
N ILE A 409 -11.09 -12.49 -0.42
CA ILE A 409 -9.65 -12.25 -0.64
C ILE A 409 -8.88 -13.55 -0.96
N GLY A 410 -9.48 -14.73 -0.77
CA GLY A 410 -8.97 -16.01 -1.23
C GLY A 410 -9.00 -16.17 -2.75
N ASN A 411 -9.86 -15.41 -3.45
CA ASN A 411 -9.83 -15.27 -4.90
C ASN A 411 -8.70 -14.34 -5.39
N LEU A 412 -7.66 -14.13 -4.57
CA LEU A 412 -6.49 -13.34 -4.88
C LEU A 412 -5.22 -14.13 -4.62
N MET A 413 -4.29 -14.05 -5.56
CA MET A 413 -2.92 -14.54 -5.43
C MET A 413 -1.96 -13.41 -5.82
N VAL A 414 -0.70 -13.54 -5.42
CA VAL A 414 0.36 -12.63 -5.86
C VAL A 414 1.39 -13.43 -6.62
N SER A 415 1.79 -12.95 -7.80
CA SER A 415 2.92 -13.52 -8.51
C SER A 415 4.22 -13.23 -7.75
N PRO A 416 5.27 -14.02 -7.96
CA PRO A 416 6.62 -13.62 -7.58
C PRO A 416 7.06 -12.36 -8.36
N PRO A 417 8.18 -11.72 -7.98
CA PRO A 417 8.74 -10.61 -8.75
C PRO A 417 9.00 -10.99 -10.21
N VAL A 418 8.56 -10.16 -11.15
CA VAL A 418 8.66 -10.44 -12.59
C VAL A 418 9.10 -9.21 -13.39
N LYS A 419 9.58 -9.47 -14.60
CA LYS A 419 9.89 -8.45 -15.61
C LYS A 419 9.14 -8.77 -16.90
N VAL A 420 8.42 -7.78 -17.43
CA VAL A 420 7.51 -7.91 -18.57
C VAL A 420 7.73 -6.75 -19.53
N GLY A 421 8.06 -7.02 -20.79
CA GLY A 421 8.23 -5.97 -21.80
C GLY A 421 9.25 -4.87 -21.43
N GLY A 422 10.31 -5.22 -20.68
CA GLY A 422 11.32 -4.27 -20.19
C GLY A 422 10.98 -3.60 -18.85
N LYS A 423 9.75 -3.75 -18.36
CA LYS A 423 9.28 -3.20 -17.09
C LYS A 423 9.40 -4.19 -15.94
N GLU A 424 9.82 -3.70 -14.77
CA GLU A 424 10.00 -4.51 -13.57
C GLU A 424 8.82 -4.34 -12.59
N TYR A 425 8.35 -5.47 -12.06
CA TYR A 425 7.37 -5.57 -10.97
C TYR A 425 8.05 -6.25 -9.78
N PRO A 426 8.83 -5.50 -8.99
CA PRO A 426 9.71 -6.06 -7.96
C PRO A 426 8.95 -6.63 -6.74
N LEU A 427 7.67 -6.31 -6.61
CA LEU A 427 6.76 -6.83 -5.59
C LEU A 427 5.77 -7.87 -6.16
N GLY A 428 6.01 -8.31 -7.40
CA GLY A 428 5.09 -9.13 -8.16
C GLY A 428 3.86 -8.38 -8.64
N ARG A 429 2.88 -9.12 -9.15
CA ARG A 429 1.57 -8.62 -9.55
C ARG A 429 0.47 -9.39 -8.82
N VAL A 430 -0.54 -8.67 -8.35
CA VAL A 430 -1.78 -9.25 -7.83
C VAL A 430 -2.52 -9.90 -8.99
N LEU A 431 -3.04 -11.11 -8.77
CA LEU A 431 -3.87 -11.87 -9.69
C LEU A 431 -5.23 -12.04 -9.02
N ILE A 432 -6.32 -11.72 -9.73
CA ILE A 432 -7.69 -11.84 -9.21
C ILE A 432 -8.59 -12.57 -10.20
N GLY A 433 -9.50 -13.41 -9.71
CA GLY A 433 -10.48 -14.09 -10.55
C GLY A 433 -11.66 -13.21 -10.98
N SER A 434 -12.15 -13.38 -12.20
CA SER A 434 -13.24 -12.64 -12.85
C SER A 434 -13.97 -13.51 -13.90
N CYS A 435 -15.10 -13.03 -14.42
CA CYS A 435 -15.86 -13.64 -15.50
C CYS A 435 -15.49 -13.17 -16.93
N PHE A 436 -14.79 -12.04 -17.09
CA PHE A 436 -14.36 -11.43 -18.38
C PHE A 436 -15.41 -11.03 -19.41
N TYR A 437 -16.67 -11.42 -19.26
CA TYR A 437 -17.73 -11.00 -20.16
C TYR A 437 -18.98 -10.60 -19.39
N PRO A 438 -19.64 -9.50 -19.77
CA PRO A 438 -20.87 -9.07 -19.11
C PRO A 438 -21.97 -10.10 -19.40
N SER A 439 -22.36 -10.85 -18.38
CA SER A 439 -23.51 -11.74 -18.44
C SER A 439 -24.34 -11.61 -17.18
N LYS A 440 -25.64 -11.90 -17.28
CA LYS A 440 -26.55 -11.86 -16.14
C LYS A 440 -26.18 -12.87 -15.05
N GLU A 441 -25.45 -13.91 -15.41
CA GLU A 441 -25.00 -15.00 -14.53
C GLU A 441 -23.49 -14.91 -14.23
N GLY A 442 -22.79 -13.87 -14.70
CA GLY A 442 -21.36 -13.69 -14.50
C GLY A 442 -21.07 -13.21 -13.08
N ARG A 443 -20.06 -13.81 -12.45
CA ARG A 443 -19.60 -13.40 -11.11
C ARG A 443 -18.26 -12.67 -11.23
N ASP A 444 -18.21 -11.51 -10.61
CA ASP A 444 -17.03 -10.66 -10.57
C ASP A 444 -16.80 -10.15 -9.15
N MET A 445 -15.53 -9.97 -8.79
CA MET A 445 -15.17 -9.22 -7.59
C MET A 445 -15.80 -7.82 -7.65
N SER A 446 -16.38 -7.36 -6.54
CA SER A 446 -17.04 -6.07 -6.43
C SER A 446 -16.11 -4.95 -6.82
N LYS A 447 -16.71 -3.89 -7.39
CA LYS A 447 -15.99 -2.69 -7.78
C LYS A 447 -15.22 -2.10 -6.60
N ALA A 448 -15.79 -2.11 -5.40
CA ALA A 448 -15.13 -1.55 -4.21
C ALA A 448 -13.83 -2.28 -3.84
N LEU A 449 -13.84 -3.61 -3.79
CA LEU A 449 -12.63 -4.39 -3.50
C LEU A 449 -11.62 -4.30 -4.65
N ARG A 450 -12.09 -4.40 -5.90
CA ARG A 450 -11.24 -4.23 -7.09
C ARG A 450 -10.54 -2.86 -7.09
N ASP A 451 -11.29 -1.79 -6.93
CA ASP A 451 -10.78 -0.42 -6.88
C ASP A 451 -9.74 -0.24 -5.77
N PHE A 452 -9.99 -0.82 -4.59
CA PHE A 452 -9.01 -0.84 -3.49
C PHE A 452 -7.69 -1.50 -3.93
N LEU A 453 -7.74 -2.68 -4.58
CA LEU A 453 -6.53 -3.37 -5.05
C LEU A 453 -5.77 -2.56 -6.10
N TYR A 454 -6.46 -1.94 -7.07
CA TYR A 454 -5.83 -1.09 -8.08
C TYR A 454 -5.25 0.19 -7.47
N ALA A 455 -5.90 0.78 -6.47
CA ALA A 455 -5.46 1.99 -5.79
C ALA A 455 -4.13 1.82 -5.03
N GLN A 456 -3.74 0.57 -4.69
CA GLN A 456 -2.43 0.30 -4.07
C GLN A 456 -1.26 0.55 -5.03
N ARG A 457 -1.49 0.45 -6.35
CA ARG A 457 -0.54 0.69 -7.47
C ARG A 457 0.69 -0.20 -7.56
N VAL A 458 1.21 -0.66 -6.44
CA VAL A 458 2.56 -1.26 -6.34
C VAL A 458 2.63 -2.72 -6.77
N GLN A 459 1.48 -3.38 -6.92
CA GLN A 459 1.35 -4.75 -7.43
C GLN A 459 0.39 -4.86 -8.63
N ALA A 460 0.05 -3.73 -9.28
CA ALA A 460 -0.67 -3.63 -10.57
C ALA A 460 -1.50 -4.88 -10.96
N PRO A 461 -2.73 -5.02 -10.41
CA PRO A 461 -3.54 -6.23 -10.55
C PRO A 461 -3.72 -6.72 -12.00
N VAL A 462 -3.90 -8.03 -12.15
CA VAL A 462 -4.24 -8.73 -13.40
C VAL A 462 -5.47 -9.57 -13.12
N GLU A 463 -6.47 -9.45 -13.97
CA GLU A 463 -7.68 -10.27 -13.88
C GLU A 463 -7.47 -11.58 -14.66
N LEU A 464 -7.98 -12.68 -14.10
CA LEU A 464 -7.94 -14.04 -14.63
C LEU A 464 -9.36 -14.58 -14.74
N PHE A 465 -9.58 -15.55 -15.64
CA PHE A 465 -10.89 -16.17 -15.82
C PHE A 465 -11.09 -17.33 -14.84
N SER A 466 -11.87 -17.11 -13.78
CA SER A 466 -12.16 -18.13 -12.75
C SER A 466 -13.64 -18.44 -12.59
N ASP A 467 -14.55 -17.67 -13.19
CA ASP A 467 -16.00 -17.85 -13.07
C ASP A 467 -16.53 -19.18 -13.65
N TRP A 468 -15.68 -19.98 -14.27
CA TRP A 468 -16.00 -21.35 -14.69
C TRP A 468 -15.96 -22.37 -13.54
N LEU A 469 -15.34 -22.03 -12.40
CA LEU A 469 -15.25 -22.86 -11.19
C LEU A 469 -16.45 -22.65 -10.27
N MET A 470 -16.78 -23.66 -9.47
CA MET A 470 -17.91 -23.61 -8.55
C MET A 470 -17.67 -22.59 -7.44
N VAL A 471 -16.49 -22.63 -6.79
CA VAL A 471 -16.08 -21.62 -5.82
C VAL A 471 -15.69 -20.33 -6.53
N GLY A 472 -14.90 -20.44 -7.60
CA GLY A 472 -14.54 -19.30 -8.45
C GLY A 472 -13.19 -18.70 -8.10
N HIS A 473 -12.34 -19.43 -7.36
CA HIS A 473 -11.05 -18.93 -6.90
C HIS A 473 -9.91 -19.36 -7.82
N ILE A 474 -8.88 -18.52 -7.93
CA ILE A 474 -7.72 -18.83 -8.79
C ILE A 474 -6.75 -19.85 -8.19
N ASP A 475 -6.79 -20.07 -6.88
CA ASP A 475 -5.98 -21.10 -6.22
C ASP A 475 -6.42 -22.54 -6.56
N GLU A 476 -7.64 -22.71 -7.08
CA GLU A 476 -8.18 -24.00 -7.58
C GLU A 476 -7.58 -24.48 -8.92
N PHE A 477 -6.74 -23.66 -9.58
CA PHE A 477 -6.14 -24.09 -10.85
C PHE A 477 -4.70 -23.65 -11.04
N MET A 478 -4.15 -22.85 -10.12
CA MET A 478 -2.77 -22.40 -10.22
C MET A 478 -2.11 -22.15 -8.87
N CYS A 479 -0.79 -22.33 -8.82
CA CYS A 479 0.02 -22.06 -7.64
C CYS A 479 1.46 -21.69 -8.04
N PHE A 480 2.15 -20.85 -7.27
CA PHE A 480 3.57 -20.56 -7.47
C PHE A 480 4.45 -21.28 -6.45
N ILE A 481 5.56 -21.84 -6.92
CA ILE A 481 6.57 -22.47 -6.06
C ILE A 481 7.96 -21.85 -6.29
N PRO A 482 8.77 -21.61 -5.23
CA PRO A 482 10.07 -20.95 -5.36
C PRO A 482 11.15 -21.93 -5.82
N THR A 483 11.91 -21.61 -6.87
CA THR A 483 13.06 -22.43 -7.30
C THR A 483 14.37 -21.78 -6.90
N GLN A 484 15.36 -22.59 -6.52
CA GLN A 484 16.71 -22.12 -6.21
C GLN A 484 17.62 -22.10 -7.45
N ASP A 485 17.07 -22.39 -8.62
CA ASP A 485 17.83 -22.36 -9.86
C ASP A 485 18.19 -20.91 -10.21
N LYS A 486 19.49 -20.62 -10.16
CA LYS A 486 20.08 -19.31 -10.45
C LYS A 486 20.73 -19.28 -11.83
N SER A 487 20.47 -20.27 -12.68
CA SER A 487 20.98 -20.27 -14.05
C SER A 487 20.44 -19.09 -14.85
N GLU A 488 21.20 -18.62 -15.84
CA GLU A 488 20.83 -17.45 -16.64
C GLU A 488 19.49 -17.66 -17.36
N GLY A 489 18.53 -16.77 -17.11
CA GLY A 489 17.20 -16.82 -17.71
C GLY A 489 16.12 -17.50 -16.86
N GLU A 490 16.49 -18.08 -15.71
CA GLU A 490 15.55 -18.59 -14.72
C GLU A 490 14.97 -17.47 -13.84
N LYS A 491 13.66 -17.54 -13.57
CA LYS A 491 12.94 -16.50 -12.80
C LYS A 491 12.93 -16.74 -11.28
N GLY A 492 13.55 -17.83 -10.82
CA GLY A 492 13.55 -18.22 -9.39
C GLY A 492 12.22 -18.76 -8.88
N PHE A 493 11.30 -19.13 -9.78
CA PHE A 493 10.04 -19.79 -9.45
C PHE A 493 9.52 -20.65 -10.62
N ARG A 494 8.51 -21.47 -10.33
CA ARG A 494 7.65 -22.14 -11.32
C ARG A 494 6.19 -21.83 -11.05
N LEU A 495 5.42 -21.71 -12.13
CA LEU A 495 3.96 -21.71 -12.09
C LEU A 495 3.48 -23.15 -12.25
N LEU A 496 2.69 -23.62 -11.30
CA LEU A 496 1.94 -24.87 -11.40
C LEU A 496 0.56 -24.55 -11.97
N LEU A 497 0.11 -25.32 -12.95
CA LEU A 497 -1.24 -25.24 -13.51
C LEU A 497 -1.92 -26.60 -13.43
N ALA A 498 -3.20 -26.62 -13.04
CA ALA A 498 -4.05 -27.78 -13.22
C ALA A 498 -4.09 -28.19 -14.69
N SER A 499 -4.06 -29.49 -14.98
CA SER A 499 -4.10 -30.00 -16.34
C SER A 499 -4.88 -31.32 -16.43
N PRO A 500 -6.17 -31.25 -16.82
CA PRO A 500 -6.93 -32.41 -17.22
C PRO A 500 -6.21 -33.26 -18.27
N SER A 501 -5.63 -32.65 -19.29
CA SER A 501 -4.91 -33.36 -20.35
C SER A 501 -3.69 -34.14 -19.84
N ALA A 502 -2.97 -33.63 -18.83
CA ALA A 502 -1.91 -34.38 -18.16
C ALA A 502 -2.46 -35.58 -17.37
N CYS A 503 -3.62 -35.44 -16.72
CA CYS A 503 -4.27 -36.52 -15.98
C CYS A 503 -4.77 -37.64 -16.92
N TYR A 504 -5.47 -37.29 -18.01
CA TYR A 504 -5.90 -38.26 -19.02
C TYR A 504 -4.72 -39.02 -19.62
N ARG A 505 -3.62 -38.33 -19.99
CA ARG A 505 -2.40 -39.00 -20.50
C ARG A 505 -1.81 -39.98 -19.50
N LEU A 506 -1.77 -39.62 -18.20
CA LEU A 506 -1.29 -40.51 -17.15
C LEU A 506 -2.18 -41.76 -17.06
N PHE A 507 -3.49 -41.60 -17.06
CA PHE A 507 -4.43 -42.73 -16.97
C PHE A 507 -4.40 -43.61 -18.22
N GLU A 508 -4.25 -43.04 -19.42
CA GLU A 508 -4.07 -43.79 -20.68
C GLU A 508 -2.74 -44.58 -20.68
N GLU A 509 -1.67 -44.02 -20.09
CA GLU A 509 -0.42 -44.76 -19.84
C GLU A 509 -0.67 -45.94 -18.90
N LYS A 510 -1.35 -45.73 -17.77
CA LYS A 510 -1.61 -46.79 -16.79
C LYS A 510 -2.56 -47.87 -17.30
N GLN A 511 -3.53 -47.50 -18.14
CA GLN A 511 -4.38 -48.47 -18.83
C GLN A 511 -3.55 -49.36 -19.77
N ARG A 512 -2.63 -48.79 -20.57
CA ARG A 512 -1.73 -49.56 -21.45
C ARG A 512 -0.76 -50.47 -20.70
N GLU A 513 -0.37 -50.09 -19.48
CA GLU A 513 0.43 -50.92 -18.58
C GLU A 513 -0.37 -52.09 -17.94
N GLY A 514 -1.67 -52.17 -18.19
CA GLY A 514 -2.54 -53.24 -17.67
C GLY A 514 -3.25 -52.90 -16.35
N TYR A 515 -3.22 -51.63 -15.91
CA TYR A 515 -3.85 -51.16 -14.68
C TYR A 515 -5.22 -50.51 -14.90
N GLY A 516 -5.90 -50.81 -16.01
CA GLY A 516 -7.19 -50.21 -16.36
C GLY A 516 -8.30 -50.44 -15.33
N ASP A 517 -8.28 -51.57 -14.63
CA ASP A 517 -9.33 -51.95 -13.66
C ASP A 517 -9.09 -51.41 -12.25
N VAL A 518 -8.02 -50.64 -12.02
CA VAL A 518 -7.73 -50.04 -10.71
C VAL A 518 -8.66 -48.85 -10.46
N THR A 519 -9.26 -48.80 -9.27
CA THR A 519 -10.23 -47.77 -8.86
C THR A 519 -9.56 -46.54 -8.26
N LEU A 520 -10.15 -45.37 -8.50
CA LEU A 520 -9.93 -44.18 -7.68
C LEU A 520 -10.65 -44.33 -6.33
N PHE A 521 -10.16 -43.64 -5.31
CA PHE A 521 -10.75 -43.59 -3.97
C PHE A 521 -10.77 -44.94 -3.23
N GLU A 522 -9.92 -45.91 -3.59
CA GLU A 522 -9.84 -47.21 -2.91
C GLU A 522 -9.52 -47.09 -1.41
N GLU A 523 -8.78 -46.04 -1.02
CA GLU A 523 -8.42 -45.75 0.37
C GLU A 523 -9.50 -44.94 1.13
N VAL A 524 -10.59 -44.54 0.49
CA VAL A 524 -11.66 -43.71 1.07
C VAL A 524 -12.87 -44.58 1.44
N ARG A 525 -13.52 -44.30 2.58
CA ARG A 525 -14.70 -45.08 2.98
C ARG A 525 -15.92 -44.73 2.13
N GLU A 526 -16.78 -45.71 1.90
CA GLU A 526 -17.99 -45.56 1.06
C GLU A 526 -18.97 -44.49 1.60
N ASP A 527 -19.11 -44.39 2.93
CA ASP A 527 -19.94 -43.37 3.58
C ASP A 527 -19.43 -41.95 3.33
N GLN A 528 -18.10 -41.75 3.30
CA GLN A 528 -17.46 -40.47 2.98
C GLN A 528 -17.62 -40.10 1.50
N LEU A 529 -17.55 -41.08 0.60
CA LEU A 529 -17.76 -40.85 -0.83
C LEU A 529 -19.20 -40.41 -1.11
N LEU A 530 -20.16 -41.09 -0.48
CA LEU A 530 -21.58 -40.75 -0.55
C LEU A 530 -21.87 -39.35 0.02
N SER A 531 -21.31 -39.00 1.18
CA SER A 531 -21.49 -37.67 1.78
C SER A 531 -20.90 -36.55 0.93
N ASN A 532 -19.91 -36.87 0.08
CA ASN A 532 -19.16 -35.90 -0.73
C ASN A 532 -19.62 -35.86 -2.20
N GLY A 533 -20.65 -36.62 -2.56
CA GLY A 533 -21.14 -36.70 -3.94
C GLY A 533 -20.09 -37.22 -4.93
N ARG A 534 -19.22 -38.13 -4.48
CA ARG A 534 -18.16 -38.74 -5.29
C ARG A 534 -18.40 -40.22 -5.48
N GLU A 535 -18.00 -40.73 -6.64
CA GLU A 535 -18.11 -42.15 -6.98
C GLU A 535 -16.74 -42.77 -7.26
N ALA A 536 -16.53 -44.00 -6.78
CA ALA A 536 -15.34 -44.78 -7.05
C ALA A 536 -15.41 -45.37 -8.46
N ASN A 537 -14.66 -44.77 -9.39
CA ASN A 537 -14.57 -45.22 -10.78
C ASN A 537 -13.19 -45.82 -11.08
N THR A 538 -13.15 -46.86 -11.90
CA THR A 538 -11.89 -47.42 -12.46
C THR A 538 -11.29 -46.48 -13.49
N ILE A 539 -9.98 -46.64 -13.75
CA ILE A 539 -9.31 -45.96 -14.88
C ILE A 539 -10.05 -46.25 -16.19
N HIS A 540 -10.48 -47.49 -16.44
CA HIS A 540 -11.18 -47.88 -17.65
C HIS A 540 -12.54 -47.16 -17.79
N GLN A 541 -13.33 -47.13 -16.73
CA GLN A 541 -14.62 -46.42 -16.71
C GLN A 541 -14.43 -44.92 -16.95
N LEU A 542 -13.48 -44.28 -16.27
CA LEU A 542 -13.24 -42.84 -16.40
C LEU A 542 -12.72 -42.46 -17.79
N LEU A 543 -11.88 -43.29 -18.41
CA LEU A 543 -11.39 -43.07 -19.77
C LEU A 543 -12.47 -43.30 -20.84
N ALA A 544 -13.43 -44.19 -20.58
CA ALA A 544 -14.55 -44.51 -21.46
C ALA A 544 -15.73 -43.53 -21.34
N ASP A 545 -15.79 -42.72 -20.27
CA ASP A 545 -16.82 -41.70 -20.08
C ASP A 545 -16.60 -40.49 -21.03
N GLU A 546 -17.34 -40.49 -22.14
CA GLU A 546 -17.32 -39.40 -23.12
C GLU A 546 -17.83 -38.06 -22.56
N ASN A 547 -18.75 -38.07 -21.60
CA ASN A 547 -19.28 -36.85 -21.00
C ASN A 547 -18.23 -36.20 -20.10
N MET A 548 -17.59 -36.99 -19.23
CA MET A 548 -16.50 -36.52 -18.38
C MET A 548 -15.32 -35.99 -19.22
N ARG A 549 -15.01 -36.65 -20.35
CA ARG A 549 -13.99 -36.16 -21.29
C ARG A 549 -14.35 -34.79 -21.88
N LYS A 550 -15.59 -34.61 -22.36
CA LYS A 550 -16.07 -33.30 -22.87
C LYS A 550 -16.03 -32.19 -21.82
N GLN A 551 -16.41 -32.51 -20.58
CA GLN A 551 -16.33 -31.59 -19.45
C GLN A 551 -14.89 -31.12 -19.19
N ASN A 552 -13.94 -32.05 -19.18
CA ASN A 552 -12.53 -31.75 -18.94
C ASN A 552 -11.85 -31.07 -20.14
N GLU A 553 -12.28 -31.37 -21.37
CA GLU A 553 -11.86 -30.60 -22.56
C GLU A 553 -12.32 -29.14 -22.50
N TYR A 554 -13.50 -28.88 -21.93
CA TYR A 554 -13.95 -27.51 -21.65
C TYR A 554 -13.07 -26.85 -20.58
N VAL A 555 -12.82 -27.53 -19.46
CA VAL A 555 -11.98 -27.00 -18.38
C VAL A 555 -10.55 -26.72 -18.86
N GLU A 556 -9.95 -27.61 -19.66
CA GLU A 556 -8.64 -27.41 -20.26
C GLU A 556 -8.59 -26.14 -21.12
N LYS A 557 -9.67 -25.81 -21.86
CA LYS A 557 -9.75 -24.55 -22.61
C LYS A 557 -9.79 -23.33 -21.69
N CYS A 558 -10.52 -23.40 -20.57
CA CYS A 558 -10.55 -22.35 -19.56
C CYS A 558 -9.17 -22.12 -18.92
N ILE A 559 -8.45 -23.19 -18.61
CA ILE A 559 -7.09 -23.11 -18.05
C ILE A 559 -6.12 -22.56 -19.10
N ASN A 560 -6.20 -23.01 -20.35
CA ASN A 560 -5.34 -22.51 -21.43
C ASN A 560 -5.52 -21.01 -21.71
N LEU A 561 -6.76 -20.50 -21.61
CA LEU A 561 -7.00 -19.06 -21.67
C LEU A 561 -6.20 -18.33 -20.58
N ASN A 562 -6.25 -18.82 -19.34
CA ASN A 562 -5.47 -18.25 -18.24
C ASN A 562 -3.96 -18.42 -18.43
N ARG A 563 -3.50 -19.56 -18.95
CA ARG A 563 -2.09 -19.82 -19.32
C ARG A 563 -1.56 -18.73 -20.23
N ASP A 564 -2.31 -18.36 -21.27
CA ASP A 564 -1.90 -17.31 -22.20
C ASP A 564 -1.87 -15.93 -21.55
N ILE A 565 -2.83 -15.62 -20.68
CA ILE A 565 -2.88 -14.36 -19.93
C ILE A 565 -1.69 -14.25 -18.98
N VAL A 566 -1.44 -15.25 -18.13
CA VAL A 566 -0.32 -15.20 -17.18
C VAL A 566 1.04 -15.17 -17.90
N LYS A 567 1.18 -15.88 -19.02
CA LYS A 567 2.40 -15.80 -19.86
C LYS A 567 2.62 -14.38 -20.37
N LYS A 568 1.58 -13.74 -20.87
CA LYS A 568 1.66 -12.36 -21.37
C LYS A 568 1.94 -11.36 -20.24
N GLU A 569 1.13 -11.41 -19.18
CA GLU A 569 1.09 -10.39 -18.12
C GLU A 569 2.21 -10.54 -17.07
N LEU A 570 2.84 -11.71 -16.98
CA LEU A 570 3.98 -12.01 -16.11
C LEU A 570 5.27 -12.33 -16.90
N GLY A 571 5.20 -12.28 -18.23
CA GLY A 571 6.31 -12.53 -19.14
C GLY A 571 6.88 -13.95 -19.04
N LEU A 572 6.03 -14.96 -18.80
CA LEU A 572 6.45 -16.36 -18.63
C LEU A 572 6.62 -17.07 -19.98
N ALA A 573 7.54 -18.03 -20.00
CA ALA A 573 7.69 -19.01 -21.07
C ALA A 573 7.19 -20.39 -20.61
N GLU A 574 6.98 -21.32 -21.55
CA GLU A 574 6.52 -22.69 -21.23
C GLU A 574 7.44 -23.42 -20.24
N ARG A 575 8.74 -23.14 -20.25
CA ARG A 575 9.71 -23.70 -19.29
C ARG A 575 9.46 -23.27 -17.83
N ASP A 576 8.75 -22.16 -17.64
CA ASP A 576 8.42 -21.62 -16.32
C ASP A 576 7.15 -22.29 -15.75
N ILE A 577 6.46 -23.12 -16.54
CA ILE A 577 5.16 -23.71 -16.21
C ILE A 577 5.29 -25.24 -16.07
N ILE A 578 4.62 -25.80 -15.06
CA ILE A 578 4.53 -27.23 -14.82
C ILE A 578 3.06 -27.62 -14.75
N ASP A 579 2.66 -28.56 -15.60
CA ASP A 579 1.30 -29.11 -15.62
C ASP A 579 1.14 -30.16 -14.53
N ILE A 580 0.18 -29.96 -13.63
CA ILE A 580 -0.18 -30.86 -12.53
C ILE A 580 -1.45 -31.65 -12.93
N PRO A 581 -1.45 -32.99 -12.89
CA PRO A 581 -2.59 -33.79 -13.31
C PRO A 581 -3.79 -33.58 -12.37
N GLN A 582 -4.84 -32.92 -12.85
CA GLN A 582 -6.05 -32.60 -12.08
C GLN A 582 -7.29 -32.82 -12.94
N LEU A 583 -8.35 -33.43 -12.40
CA LEU A 583 -9.64 -33.59 -13.08
C LEU A 583 -10.74 -32.79 -12.39
N PHE A 584 -11.75 -32.44 -13.18
CA PHE A 584 -12.92 -31.67 -12.73
C PHE A 584 -14.20 -32.30 -13.27
N CYS A 585 -15.31 -32.10 -12.56
CA CYS A 585 -16.65 -32.41 -13.04
C CYS A 585 -17.52 -31.15 -13.01
N LEU A 586 -18.43 -31.04 -13.98
CA LEU A 586 -19.34 -29.90 -14.13
C LEU A 586 -20.68 -30.20 -13.46
N GLU A 587 -21.08 -29.33 -12.54
CA GLU A 587 -22.32 -29.46 -11.76
C GLU A 587 -23.04 -28.12 -11.61
N GLN A 588 -24.31 -28.15 -11.22
CA GLN A 588 -25.06 -26.96 -10.86
C GLN A 588 -24.83 -26.62 -9.39
N LEU A 589 -24.94 -25.33 -9.03
CA LEU A 589 -24.90 -24.90 -7.64
C LEU A 589 -26.13 -25.44 -6.89
N THR A 590 -25.98 -26.28 -5.87
CA THR A 590 -27.10 -26.97 -5.23
C THR A 590 -27.76 -26.18 -4.09
N ASN A 591 -27.06 -25.19 -3.52
CA ASN A 591 -27.50 -24.42 -2.34
C ASN A 591 -27.69 -22.92 -2.62
N VAL A 592 -28.21 -22.59 -3.79
CA VAL A 592 -28.61 -21.23 -4.15
C VAL A 592 -30.15 -21.17 -4.12
N PRO A 593 -30.76 -20.11 -3.56
CA PRO A 593 -32.21 -19.93 -3.62
C PRO A 593 -32.74 -20.13 -5.04
N SER A 594 -33.91 -20.77 -5.20
CA SER A 594 -34.45 -21.16 -6.52
C SER A 594 -34.61 -20.00 -7.50
N ASP A 595 -34.78 -18.78 -7.00
CA ASP A 595 -34.86 -17.51 -7.76
C ASP A 595 -33.50 -16.98 -8.23
N GLN A 596 -32.40 -17.51 -7.68
CA GLN A 596 -31.01 -17.18 -8.01
C GLN A 596 -30.29 -18.35 -8.72
N GLN A 597 -30.97 -19.48 -8.93
CA GLN A 597 -30.44 -20.67 -9.59
C GLN A 597 -30.12 -20.37 -11.07
N THR A 598 -28.84 -20.48 -11.44
CA THR A 598 -28.40 -20.31 -12.84
C THR A 598 -28.53 -21.61 -13.62
N GLY A 599 -28.79 -21.52 -14.94
CA GLY A 599 -28.71 -22.70 -15.83
C GLY A 599 -27.28 -23.15 -16.13
N LYS A 600 -26.29 -22.36 -15.73
CA LYS A 600 -24.86 -22.59 -15.91
C LYS A 600 -24.35 -23.75 -15.03
N PHE A 601 -23.48 -24.56 -15.62
CA PHE A 601 -22.70 -25.56 -14.90
C PHE A 601 -21.33 -24.99 -14.54
N PHE A 602 -20.82 -25.37 -13.37
CA PHE A 602 -19.55 -24.94 -12.82
C PHE A 602 -18.66 -26.14 -12.51
N ALA A 603 -17.36 -25.98 -12.68
CA ALA A 603 -16.39 -27.01 -12.40
C ALA A 603 -16.10 -27.12 -10.91
N ARG A 604 -16.15 -28.33 -10.36
CA ARG A 604 -15.54 -28.67 -9.07
C ARG A 604 -14.45 -29.74 -9.27
N PRO A 605 -13.41 -29.80 -8.43
CA PRO A 605 -12.41 -30.85 -8.51
C PRO A 605 -13.06 -32.25 -8.37
N TYR A 606 -12.67 -33.18 -9.25
CA TYR A 606 -13.18 -34.56 -9.21
C TYR A 606 -12.60 -35.31 -8.01
N PHE A 607 -11.29 -35.15 -7.78
CA PHE A 607 -10.55 -35.56 -6.59
C PHE A 607 -9.91 -34.32 -5.94
N PRO A 608 -9.46 -34.40 -4.65
CA PRO A 608 -8.82 -33.30 -3.94
C PRO A 608 -7.85 -32.49 -4.79
N ASP A 609 -8.00 -31.17 -4.77
CA ASP A 609 -7.27 -30.29 -5.68
C ASP A 609 -5.79 -30.19 -5.29
N LEU A 610 -4.93 -30.72 -6.16
CA LEU A 610 -3.49 -30.74 -5.92
C LEU A 610 -2.86 -29.34 -5.91
N LEU A 611 -3.53 -28.32 -6.46
CA LEU A 611 -2.99 -26.96 -6.58
C LEU A 611 -3.21 -26.14 -5.29
N GLN A 612 -4.17 -26.52 -4.46
CA GLN A 612 -4.45 -25.94 -3.14
C GLN A 612 -3.42 -26.42 -2.09
N MET A 613 -2.15 -26.33 -2.43
CA MET A 613 -1.02 -26.80 -1.62
C MET A 613 -0.43 -25.72 -0.72
N MET A 614 0.09 -26.13 0.43
CA MET A 614 0.87 -25.30 1.34
C MET A 614 2.33 -25.23 0.91
N VAL A 615 2.74 -24.07 0.40
CA VAL A 615 4.14 -23.82 -0.02
C VAL A 615 4.97 -23.33 1.16
N MET A 616 5.75 -24.21 1.78
CA MET A 616 6.64 -23.90 2.91
C MET A 616 8.12 -23.93 2.48
N GLY A 617 8.47 -23.05 1.54
CA GLY A 617 9.80 -23.04 0.93
C GLY A 617 10.02 -24.27 0.07
N LYS A 618 10.89 -25.20 0.50
CA LYS A 618 11.14 -26.47 -0.19
C LYS A 618 10.17 -27.58 0.19
N ASN A 619 9.48 -27.46 1.33
CA ASN A 619 8.52 -28.46 1.76
C ASN A 619 7.14 -28.07 1.25
N LEU A 620 6.46 -28.99 0.56
CA LEU A 620 5.13 -28.79 -0.01
C LEU A 620 4.15 -29.69 0.72
N GLY A 621 3.09 -29.11 1.29
CA GLY A 621 1.94 -29.84 1.81
C GLY A 621 0.85 -29.89 0.75
N ILE A 622 0.68 -31.03 0.09
CA ILE A 622 -0.18 -31.18 -1.08
C ILE A 622 -1.41 -31.99 -0.66
N PRO A 623 -2.65 -31.62 -1.01
CA PRO A 623 -3.82 -32.45 -0.72
C PRO A 623 -3.65 -33.87 -1.28
N LYS A 624 -4.03 -34.89 -0.52
CA LYS A 624 -3.90 -36.28 -0.95
C LYS A 624 -4.96 -36.56 -2.04
N PRO A 625 -4.59 -36.97 -3.27
CA PRO A 625 -5.54 -37.10 -4.36
C PRO A 625 -6.39 -38.38 -4.33
N PHE A 626 -6.02 -39.38 -3.51
CA PHE A 626 -6.68 -40.69 -3.47
C PHE A 626 -6.83 -41.36 -4.85
N GLY A 627 -5.82 -41.18 -5.71
CA GLY A 627 -5.81 -41.76 -7.05
C GLY A 627 -5.58 -43.28 -7.07
N PRO A 628 -5.53 -43.88 -8.27
CA PRO A 628 -5.39 -45.33 -8.45
C PRO A 628 -4.11 -45.88 -7.82
N GLN A 629 -4.25 -46.93 -7.01
CA GLN A 629 -3.15 -47.59 -6.30
C GLN A 629 -2.45 -48.62 -7.18
N ILE A 630 -1.25 -48.31 -7.66
CA ILE A 630 -0.47 -49.20 -8.51
C ILE A 630 0.73 -49.72 -7.72
N LYS A 631 0.70 -51.01 -7.37
CA LYS A 631 1.72 -51.67 -6.53
C LYS A 631 1.86 -51.00 -5.14
N GLY A 632 0.74 -50.58 -4.56
CA GLY A 632 0.70 -49.94 -3.23
C GLY A 632 1.17 -48.48 -3.23
N THR A 633 1.15 -47.80 -4.36
CA THR A 633 1.47 -46.36 -4.44
C THR A 633 0.47 -45.66 -5.36
N CYS A 634 -0.06 -44.53 -4.91
CA CYS A 634 -0.92 -43.69 -5.73
C CYS A 634 -0.15 -43.17 -6.96
N CYS A 635 -0.66 -43.44 -8.16
CA CYS A 635 0.02 -43.03 -9.38
C CYS A 635 0.03 -41.50 -9.60
N LEU A 636 -0.97 -40.77 -9.06
CA LEU A 636 -1.01 -39.31 -9.08
C LEU A 636 0.07 -38.71 -8.16
N GLU A 637 0.17 -39.18 -6.92
CA GLU A 637 1.21 -38.76 -5.97
C GLU A 637 2.61 -38.96 -6.56
N LYS A 638 2.85 -40.17 -7.10
CA LYS A 638 4.11 -40.49 -7.76
C LYS A 638 4.41 -39.56 -8.94
N LYS A 639 3.40 -39.21 -9.73
CA LYS A 639 3.57 -38.30 -10.87
C LYS A 639 3.94 -36.89 -10.40
N VAL A 640 3.31 -36.39 -9.34
CA VAL A 640 3.64 -35.08 -8.75
C VAL A 640 5.07 -35.08 -8.19
N CYS A 641 5.47 -36.12 -7.44
CA CYS A 641 6.85 -36.28 -6.98
C CYS A 641 7.85 -36.25 -8.15
N GLN A 642 7.57 -36.97 -9.24
CA GLN A 642 8.43 -36.97 -10.43
C GLN A 642 8.57 -35.59 -11.09
N LEU A 643 7.58 -34.71 -10.97
CA LEU A 643 7.62 -33.36 -11.51
C LEU A 643 8.37 -32.40 -10.58
N LEU A 644 8.18 -32.52 -9.26
CA LEU A 644 8.61 -31.51 -8.30
C LEU A 644 9.89 -31.87 -7.54
N GLU A 645 10.11 -33.14 -7.18
CA GLU A 645 11.31 -33.55 -6.43
C GLU A 645 12.63 -33.31 -7.19
N PRO A 646 12.71 -33.47 -8.53
CA PRO A 646 13.92 -33.11 -9.28
C PRO A 646 14.32 -31.63 -9.17
N LEU A 647 13.37 -30.76 -8.83
CA LEU A 647 13.60 -29.33 -8.58
C LEU A 647 14.03 -29.03 -7.12
N GLY A 648 14.15 -30.08 -6.30
CA GLY A 648 14.58 -30.01 -4.90
C GLY A 648 13.45 -29.80 -3.89
N PHE A 649 12.19 -29.99 -4.29
CA PHE A 649 11.05 -29.95 -3.39
C PHE A 649 10.86 -31.28 -2.67
N LYS A 650 10.23 -31.23 -1.50
CA LYS A 650 9.79 -32.39 -0.72
C LYS A 650 8.27 -32.39 -0.67
N CYS A 651 7.65 -33.36 -1.33
CA CYS A 651 6.20 -33.48 -1.39
C CYS A 651 5.70 -34.26 -0.18
N THR A 652 4.78 -33.70 0.59
CA THR A 652 4.07 -34.36 1.69
C THR A 652 2.59 -34.31 1.37
N PHE A 653 1.96 -35.48 1.17
CA PHE A 653 0.53 -35.57 0.86
C PHE A 653 -0.28 -35.56 2.16
N ILE A 654 -1.22 -34.63 2.27
CA ILE A 654 -2.02 -34.39 3.47
C ILE A 654 -3.41 -34.96 3.26
N ASP A 655 -3.82 -35.87 4.14
CA ASP A 655 -5.20 -36.38 4.16
C ASP A 655 -6.12 -35.35 4.82
N ASP A 656 -6.98 -34.76 4.01
CA ASP A 656 -7.99 -33.78 4.36
C ASP A 656 -9.39 -34.21 3.88
N PHE A 657 -9.59 -35.48 3.49
CA PHE A 657 -10.80 -35.91 2.78
C PHE A 657 -12.10 -35.72 3.58
N ASP A 658 -12.01 -35.86 4.90
CA ASP A 658 -13.11 -35.65 5.84
C ASP A 658 -13.61 -34.19 5.88
N CYS A 659 -12.83 -33.25 5.37
CA CYS A 659 -13.20 -31.85 5.34
C CYS A 659 -14.12 -31.53 4.16
N TYR A 660 -14.07 -32.28 3.06
CA TYR A 660 -14.85 -32.00 1.86
C TYR A 660 -16.34 -32.22 2.14
N LEU A 661 -17.21 -31.24 1.88
CA LEU A 661 -18.66 -31.33 2.06
C LEU A 661 -19.39 -30.87 0.79
N THR A 662 -20.56 -31.44 0.48
CA THR A 662 -21.34 -31.18 -0.76
C THR A 662 -21.98 -29.80 -0.86
N GLU A 663 -21.87 -28.95 0.15
CA GLU A 663 -22.79 -27.82 0.26
C GLU A 663 -22.40 -26.59 -0.59
N VAL A 664 -21.11 -26.30 -0.82
CA VAL A 664 -20.63 -25.42 -1.92
C VAL A 664 -19.15 -25.73 -2.20
N GLY A 665 -18.88 -26.52 -3.24
CA GLY A 665 -17.52 -26.90 -3.64
C GLY A 665 -16.76 -27.69 -2.57
N ASP A 666 -15.48 -27.96 -2.85
CA ASP A 666 -14.64 -28.81 -2.04
C ASP A 666 -14.10 -28.10 -0.80
N PHE A 667 -14.57 -28.49 0.39
CA PHE A 667 -14.11 -27.90 1.65
C PHE A 667 -12.77 -28.52 2.06
N CYS A 668 -11.68 -27.79 1.82
CA CYS A 668 -10.34 -28.18 2.24
C CYS A 668 -10.08 -27.73 3.69
N ALA A 669 -9.31 -28.52 4.44
CA ALA A 669 -8.76 -28.06 5.70
C ALA A 669 -7.83 -26.86 5.45
N CYS A 670 -8.10 -25.74 6.13
CA CYS A 670 -7.47 -24.46 5.86
C CYS A 670 -6.37 -24.13 6.89
N ALA A 671 -5.23 -23.67 6.39
CA ALA A 671 -4.20 -22.97 7.14
C ALA A 671 -3.77 -21.74 6.33
N ASN A 672 -3.32 -20.69 7.01
CA ASN A 672 -2.82 -19.49 6.35
C ASN A 672 -1.40 -19.19 6.81
N ILE A 673 -0.54 -18.70 5.92
CA ILE A 673 0.90 -18.61 6.16
C ILE A 673 1.33 -17.15 6.09
N ARG A 674 1.78 -16.62 7.23
CA ARG A 674 2.47 -15.33 7.28
C ARG A 674 3.89 -15.50 6.75
N ARG A 675 4.28 -14.62 5.83
CA ARG A 675 5.56 -14.70 5.12
C ARG A 675 6.38 -13.43 5.32
N VAL A 676 7.68 -13.53 5.06
CA VAL A 676 8.60 -12.39 5.14
C VAL A 676 8.21 -11.33 4.10
N PRO A 677 8.06 -10.04 4.50
CA PRO A 677 7.89 -8.93 3.56
C PRO A 677 9.03 -8.83 2.54
N PHE A 678 8.78 -8.23 1.38
CA PHE A 678 9.86 -8.02 0.41
C PHE A 678 10.97 -7.12 0.98
N ALA A 679 12.22 -7.45 0.66
CA ALA A 679 13.35 -6.57 0.99
C ALA A 679 13.33 -5.27 0.15
N PHE A 680 12.79 -5.35 -1.08
CA PHE A 680 12.60 -4.21 -1.96
C PHE A 680 11.62 -3.21 -1.35
N LYS A 681 11.99 -1.92 -1.37
CA LYS A 681 11.18 -0.85 -0.81
C LYS A 681 10.20 -0.32 -1.86
N TRP A 682 8.90 -0.41 -1.57
CA TRP A 682 7.84 -0.09 -2.55
C TRP A 682 7.97 1.32 -3.15
N TRP A 683 8.40 2.31 -2.38
CA TRP A 683 8.58 3.69 -2.87
C TRP A 683 9.73 3.86 -3.89
N ARG A 684 10.62 2.86 -4.02
CA ARG A 684 11.70 2.87 -5.02
C ARG A 684 11.25 2.39 -6.40
N MET A 685 10.03 1.87 -6.53
CA MET A 685 9.50 1.51 -7.85
C MET A 685 8.97 2.74 -8.59
N VAL A 686 8.70 2.57 -9.89
CA VAL A 686 7.96 3.55 -10.71
C VAL A 686 6.69 2.86 -11.24
N PRO A 687 5.53 3.05 -10.59
CA PRO A 687 4.26 2.48 -11.04
C PRO A 687 3.77 3.11 -12.35
N GLU A 688 2.75 2.49 -12.96
CA GLU A 688 2.09 3.08 -14.15
C GLU A 688 1.44 4.42 -13.80
N PRO A 689 1.41 5.35 -14.76
CA PRO A 689 0.48 6.48 -14.69
C PRO A 689 -0.95 5.95 -14.45
N GLN A 690 -1.73 6.67 -13.65
CA GLN A 690 -3.17 6.40 -13.60
C GLN A 690 -3.75 6.79 -14.98
N ALA A 691 -4.52 5.88 -15.57
CA ALA A 691 -5.23 6.10 -16.83
C ALA A 691 -6.41 7.05 -16.63
#